data_AF-A0A963TJV3-F1
#
_entry.id   AF-A0A963TJV3-F1
#
_cell.length_a   1.000
_cell.length_b   1.000
_cell.length_c   1.000
_cell.angle_alpha   90.00
_cell.angle_beta   90.00
_cell.angle_gamma   90.00
#
_symmetry.space_group_name_H-M   'P 1'
#
loop_
_entity.id
_entity.type
_entity.pdbx_description
1 polymer ?
#
loop_
_entity_poly.entity_id
_entity_poly.type
_entity_poly.pdbx_seq_one_letter_code
_entity_poly.pdbx_strand_id
1 'polypeptide(L)'
;MPRQHSPRALCAKSTIAAFTFAALLPIGVGAEDPPIGVMVTGWGPVLGLSREYSDYVVVRSVVGDKTNYPDEPCTQWHVGDFPFASEKGLLPFVVSYKTEGFEKLWDSFGIWRLSDDGASYVSAFDPALTMSVGSIGDAKVTALKDTAEADVSVNREAPLAVDPRDGTDHLAGLYRIDLPNGLHDVQEMSLARWTRINGMMGFDETDPVIQEPAGKAIEDYVSRYIAQHYGNRVDLRFGYYAPVAGLTRSIEDVAVSFANDGISKLLIARETTDHNTYANTFWDLFHTLKGLCKAGVPDGTLAIEQVRQVGRTPEYNTMVAYGLKRHFDLVAPGGDVALVYTTYGLPWPGGNPKAGPFSAPQPFIQEVYHENAFLNFLSFKPYALAQYGRDYDIDWTPPGIDPASTVRTENYYAYGMTEAARIRFDGDPDGFRTLREVIEQAVREDGHREVILALSHWYDNSQNILFDLRFLNQIPLNTIAEMDAGTQWQVWCERYTGPGAFEQVAARDRTCPDGYARLQVTEAFDDIIDMFSLGYAQRIRGGIERFGVFPNLDIKVSARGAVTKAGGGTVAVNDGPLAGARLAVPADPRPGAPDGYAWDKVWRPAGEKFAYNGPDAIHPINAYTDSDDYLDAAKDDFDAFIGTQSDALPGRRLPVPGNAISPVVLFGPYRTLFDAPARITLPIDLNAMTDPSKVMPVIYNDLTGAYDPVYPIAGSSGVSVDESAGTVSFDVQTLGNFAAVNGTP
;
A
#
# COMPACT_ATOMS: atom_id res chain seq x y z
N MET A 1 -58.05 -35.27 -25.92
CA MET A 1 -58.85 -36.52 -26.15
C MET A 1 -57.98 -37.54 -26.89
N PRO A 2 -58.27 -38.86 -26.81
CA PRO A 2 -57.20 -39.84 -26.51
C PRO A 2 -57.00 -41.00 -27.50
N ARG A 3 -56.05 -41.90 -27.11
CA ARG A 3 -55.73 -43.28 -27.58
C ARG A 3 -54.60 -43.34 -28.62
N GLN A 4 -53.43 -43.92 -28.31
CA GLN A 4 -53.13 -45.34 -28.00
C GLN A 4 -53.47 -46.31 -29.14
N HIS A 5 -52.46 -47.01 -29.67
CA HIS A 5 -52.34 -48.46 -29.48
C HIS A 5 -50.90 -48.97 -29.72
N SER A 6 -50.49 -49.88 -28.84
CA SER A 6 -49.36 -50.82 -28.91
C SER A 6 -49.97 -52.25 -28.94
N PRO A 7 -49.29 -53.41 -28.80
CA PRO A 7 -47.85 -53.78 -28.89
C PRO A 7 -47.58 -55.05 -29.74
N ARG A 8 -46.30 -55.47 -29.86
CA ARG A 8 -45.74 -56.85 -29.65
C ARG A 8 -44.30 -56.91 -30.21
N ALA A 9 -43.19 -57.25 -29.54
CA ALA A 9 -42.81 -57.94 -28.28
C ALA A 9 -42.25 -59.37 -28.46
N LEU A 10 -41.33 -59.76 -27.54
CA LEU A 10 -40.56 -61.03 -27.41
C LEU A 10 -39.36 -61.18 -28.38
N CYS A 11 -38.19 -61.75 -28.02
CA CYS A 11 -37.60 -62.30 -26.77
C CYS A 11 -36.05 -62.42 -26.95
N ALA A 12 -35.15 -62.90 -26.06
CA ALA A 12 -35.14 -63.44 -24.67
C ALA A 12 -33.67 -63.36 -24.13
N LYS A 13 -33.39 -62.83 -22.92
CA LYS A 13 -33.23 -63.48 -21.58
C LYS A 13 -31.78 -63.81 -21.15
N SER A 14 -31.41 -63.37 -19.93
CA SER A 14 -30.59 -64.04 -18.87
C SER A 14 -30.16 -62.95 -17.86
N THR A 15 -30.92 -62.60 -16.82
CA THR A 15 -31.15 -63.32 -15.54
C THR A 15 -29.89 -63.49 -14.66
N ILE A 16 -29.68 -62.57 -13.70
CA ILE A 16 -29.09 -62.81 -12.37
C ILE A 16 -29.98 -62.05 -11.35
N ALA A 17 -30.11 -62.59 -10.13
CA ALA A 17 -31.10 -62.17 -9.14
C ALA A 17 -30.69 -60.96 -8.28
N ALA A 18 -31.68 -60.29 -7.70
CA ALA A 18 -31.50 -59.14 -6.82
C ALA A 18 -30.91 -59.52 -5.45
N PHE A 19 -30.04 -58.66 -4.93
CA PHE A 19 -29.77 -58.53 -3.50
C PHE A 19 -30.25 -57.17 -3.03
N THR A 20 -31.19 -57.17 -2.08
CA THR A 20 -31.65 -55.95 -1.42
C THR A 20 -30.61 -55.50 -0.41
N PHE A 21 -29.69 -54.63 -0.81
CA PHE A 21 -28.91 -53.87 0.17
C PHE A 21 -29.76 -52.71 0.68
N ALA A 22 -30.15 -52.79 1.96
CA ALA A 22 -30.51 -51.59 2.69
C ALA A 22 -29.25 -50.71 2.74
N ALA A 23 -29.25 -49.62 1.99
CA ALA A 23 -28.22 -48.61 2.11
C ALA A 23 -28.32 -48.01 3.53
N LEU A 24 -27.38 -48.40 4.38
CA LEU A 24 -27.04 -47.62 5.56
C LEU A 24 -26.78 -46.19 5.06
N LEU A 25 -27.66 -45.26 5.44
CA LEU A 25 -27.34 -43.85 5.38
C LEU A 25 -25.99 -43.69 6.07
N PRO A 26 -24.95 -43.12 5.42
CA PRO A 26 -23.80 -42.67 6.18
C PRO A 26 -24.35 -41.69 7.22
N ILE A 27 -24.14 -42.02 8.49
CA ILE A 27 -24.35 -41.09 9.61
C ILE A 27 -23.61 -39.83 9.19
N GLY A 28 -24.34 -38.71 9.13
CA GLY A 28 -23.80 -37.47 8.60
C GLY A 28 -22.50 -37.12 9.32
N VAL A 29 -21.38 -37.29 8.63
CA VAL A 29 -20.24 -36.41 8.86
C VAL A 29 -20.82 -35.04 8.59
N GLY A 30 -20.91 -34.21 9.63
CA GLY A 30 -21.41 -32.85 9.47
C GLY A 30 -20.61 -32.20 8.35
N ALA A 31 -21.28 -31.56 7.40
CA ALA A 31 -20.57 -30.74 6.43
C ALA A 31 -19.77 -29.72 7.26
N GLU A 32 -18.45 -29.81 7.22
CA GLU A 32 -17.61 -28.74 7.74
C GLU A 32 -18.02 -27.45 7.00
N ASP A 33 -18.17 -26.34 7.72
CA ASP A 33 -18.46 -25.06 7.08
C ASP A 33 -17.43 -24.82 5.96
N PRO A 34 -17.85 -24.31 4.78
CA PRO A 34 -16.92 -24.02 3.70
C PRO A 34 -15.75 -23.17 4.22
N PRO A 35 -14.51 -23.42 3.76
CA PRO A 35 -13.37 -22.63 4.18
C PRO A 35 -13.59 -21.15 3.85
N ILE A 36 -12.93 -20.28 4.60
CA ILE A 36 -12.86 -18.86 4.24
C ILE A 36 -11.91 -18.74 3.06
N GLY A 37 -12.35 -18.10 1.97
CA GLY A 37 -11.46 -17.68 0.91
C GLY A 37 -10.60 -16.52 1.39
N VAL A 38 -9.29 -16.57 1.14
CA VAL A 38 -8.37 -15.45 1.31
C VAL A 38 -7.74 -15.18 -0.05
N MET A 39 -8.08 -14.05 -0.65
CA MET A 39 -7.39 -13.53 -1.82
C MET A 39 -6.31 -12.56 -1.36
N VAL A 40 -5.05 -12.97 -1.44
CA VAL A 40 -3.93 -12.01 -1.39
C VAL A 40 -3.89 -11.35 -2.76
N THR A 41 -4.09 -10.04 -2.78
CA THR A 41 -3.93 -9.22 -3.98
C THR A 41 -2.50 -8.69 -4.10
N GLY A 42 -2.23 -7.97 -5.19
CA GLY A 42 -0.99 -7.21 -5.35
C GLY A 42 -0.85 -6.65 -6.76
N TRP A 43 0.22 -5.89 -7.00
CA TRP A 43 0.53 -5.39 -8.35
C TRP A 43 0.89 -6.53 -9.31
N GLY A 44 1.57 -7.56 -8.79
CA GLY A 44 2.11 -8.67 -9.57
C GLY A 44 3.28 -8.27 -10.49
N PRO A 45 4.24 -7.43 -10.03
CA PRO A 45 5.34 -7.00 -10.87
C PRO A 45 6.15 -8.21 -11.34
N VAL A 46 6.66 -8.07 -12.56
CA VAL A 46 7.58 -9.02 -13.17
C VAL A 46 8.90 -8.33 -13.47
N LEU A 47 9.99 -9.10 -13.38
CA LEU A 47 11.28 -8.70 -13.88
C LEU A 47 11.43 -9.20 -15.32
N GLY A 48 12.07 -8.39 -16.17
CA GLY A 48 12.10 -8.60 -17.62
C GLY A 48 10.93 -7.96 -18.36
N LEU A 49 11.07 -7.78 -19.68
CA LEU A 49 10.10 -7.07 -20.51
C LEU A 49 8.93 -7.97 -20.95
N SER A 50 7.88 -8.05 -20.14
CA SER A 50 6.61 -8.66 -20.54
C SER A 50 5.70 -7.66 -21.22
N ARG A 51 5.50 -7.77 -22.55
CA ARG A 51 4.47 -6.98 -23.26
C ARG A 51 3.08 -7.23 -22.68
N GLU A 52 2.74 -8.48 -22.37
CA GLU A 52 1.46 -8.85 -21.73
C GLU A 52 1.25 -8.07 -20.42
N TYR A 53 2.29 -7.91 -19.60
CA TYR A 53 2.22 -7.12 -18.37
C TYR A 53 2.17 -5.61 -18.67
N SER A 54 3.10 -5.08 -19.48
CA SER A 54 3.22 -3.64 -19.77
C SER A 54 1.97 -3.06 -20.44
N ASP A 55 1.43 -3.75 -21.45
CA ASP A 55 0.22 -3.33 -22.18
C ASP A 55 -1.00 -3.30 -21.24
N TYR A 56 -1.12 -4.30 -20.35
CA TYR A 56 -2.25 -4.43 -19.45
C TYR A 56 -2.14 -3.52 -18.23
N VAL A 57 -0.98 -3.46 -17.58
CA VAL A 57 -0.81 -2.76 -16.30
C VAL A 57 -1.01 -1.25 -16.45
N VAL A 58 -0.54 -0.63 -17.54
CA VAL A 58 -0.67 0.82 -17.71
C VAL A 58 -2.06 1.22 -18.16
N VAL A 59 -2.64 0.51 -19.12
CA VAL A 59 -4.04 0.75 -19.52
C VAL A 59 -4.96 0.56 -18.32
N ARG A 60 -4.79 -0.54 -17.57
CA ARG A 60 -5.60 -0.80 -16.39
C ARG A 60 -5.29 0.14 -15.21
N SER A 61 -4.09 0.72 -15.11
CA SER A 61 -3.73 1.60 -13.98
C SER A 61 -4.03 3.07 -14.18
N VAL A 62 -3.79 3.59 -15.38
CA VAL A 62 -3.88 5.03 -15.64
C VAL A 62 -5.20 5.39 -16.30
N VAL A 63 -5.70 4.51 -17.16
CA VAL A 63 -6.92 4.72 -17.97
C VAL A 63 -8.13 4.02 -17.32
N GLY A 64 -8.08 2.70 -17.09
CA GLY A 64 -9.22 1.91 -16.61
C GLY A 64 -10.34 1.76 -17.66
N ASP A 65 -11.37 0.96 -17.37
CA ASP A 65 -12.54 0.86 -18.27
C ASP A 65 -13.43 2.12 -18.17
N LYS A 66 -13.93 2.62 -19.31
CA LYS A 66 -15.01 3.63 -19.32
C LYS A 66 -16.39 2.99 -19.30
N THR A 67 -17.38 3.78 -18.91
CA THR A 67 -18.80 3.49 -19.08
C THR A 67 -19.23 3.82 -20.51
N ASN A 68 -19.73 2.83 -21.26
CA ASN A 68 -20.00 2.94 -22.69
C ASN A 68 -21.40 3.46 -23.01
N TYR A 69 -22.37 3.24 -22.12
CA TYR A 69 -23.75 3.69 -22.24
C TYR A 69 -24.38 3.92 -20.86
N PRO A 70 -25.46 4.72 -20.74
CA PRO A 70 -26.15 4.91 -19.46
C PRO A 70 -26.60 3.56 -18.88
N ASP A 71 -26.46 3.40 -17.57
CA ASP A 71 -26.85 2.21 -16.82
C ASP A 71 -26.18 0.89 -17.30
N GLU A 72 -24.93 0.95 -17.79
CA GLU A 72 -24.15 -0.23 -18.15
C GLU A 72 -24.00 -1.20 -16.94
N PRO A 73 -24.35 -2.49 -17.09
CA PRO A 73 -24.21 -3.44 -15.98
C PRO A 73 -22.75 -3.61 -15.53
N CYS A 74 -22.56 -3.77 -14.23
CA CYS A 74 -21.24 -3.95 -13.60
C CYS A 74 -20.31 -2.72 -13.65
N THR A 75 -20.83 -1.53 -13.97
CA THR A 75 -20.09 -0.25 -13.88
C THR A 75 -20.57 0.65 -12.74
N GLN A 76 -21.41 0.14 -11.82
CA GLN A 76 -21.95 0.91 -10.67
C GLN A 76 -20.89 1.46 -9.69
N TRP A 77 -19.63 1.05 -9.82
CA TRP A 77 -18.49 1.55 -9.03
C TRP A 77 -17.56 2.49 -9.81
N HIS A 78 -17.90 2.83 -11.06
CA HIS A 78 -17.17 3.84 -11.84
C HIS A 78 -17.40 5.23 -11.24
N VAL A 79 -16.36 6.06 -11.26
CA VAL A 79 -16.38 7.45 -10.78
C VAL A 79 -16.72 8.44 -11.89
N GLY A 80 -17.36 9.55 -11.51
CA GLY A 80 -17.83 10.58 -12.43
C GLY A 80 -19.21 10.28 -13.03
N ASP A 81 -19.71 11.21 -13.85
CA ASP A 81 -21.01 11.11 -14.50
C ASP A 81 -20.87 10.66 -15.98
N PHE A 82 -21.77 9.82 -16.48
CA PHE A 82 -21.86 9.50 -17.91
C PHE A 82 -22.01 10.78 -18.75
N PRO A 83 -21.27 10.97 -19.87
CA PRO A 83 -20.46 9.99 -20.61
C PRO A 83 -18.99 9.90 -20.18
N PHE A 84 -18.59 10.56 -19.10
CA PHE A 84 -17.20 10.65 -18.63
C PHE A 84 -16.89 9.73 -17.43
N ALA A 85 -17.83 8.86 -17.06
CA ALA A 85 -17.68 7.93 -15.95
C ALA A 85 -16.73 6.78 -16.29
N SER A 86 -15.75 6.52 -15.42
CA SER A 86 -14.73 5.48 -15.61
C SER A 86 -14.35 4.76 -14.32
N GLU A 87 -13.76 3.58 -14.44
CA GLU A 87 -13.29 2.75 -13.32
C GLU A 87 -12.29 3.48 -12.41
N LYS A 88 -11.45 4.35 -13.00
CA LYS A 88 -10.54 5.27 -12.32
C LYS A 88 -10.25 6.48 -13.21
N GLY A 89 -9.53 7.46 -12.67
CA GLY A 89 -9.37 8.76 -13.33
C GLY A 89 -8.08 9.48 -12.95
N LEU A 90 -6.92 8.86 -13.20
CA LEU A 90 -5.61 9.50 -12.99
C LEU A 90 -5.36 10.65 -13.98
N LEU A 91 -6.02 10.61 -15.13
CA LEU A 91 -5.87 11.52 -16.26
C LEU A 91 -7.21 12.18 -16.62
N PRO A 92 -7.17 13.29 -17.37
CA PRO A 92 -8.35 13.81 -18.06
C PRO A 92 -8.95 12.75 -19.00
N PHE A 93 -10.28 12.62 -19.02
CA PHE A 93 -10.99 11.62 -19.82
C PHE A 93 -10.61 11.67 -21.31
N VAL A 94 -10.46 12.87 -21.91
CA VAL A 94 -10.02 13.03 -23.32
C VAL A 94 -8.59 12.61 -23.62
N VAL A 95 -7.73 12.50 -22.60
CA VAL A 95 -6.36 11.95 -22.74
C VAL A 95 -6.37 10.44 -22.51
N SER A 96 -7.37 9.94 -21.78
CA SER A 96 -7.49 8.52 -21.40
C SER A 96 -8.22 7.67 -22.45
N TYR A 97 -9.14 8.28 -23.19
CA TYR A 97 -10.04 7.55 -24.08
C TYR A 97 -10.19 8.24 -25.44
N LYS A 98 -10.37 7.41 -26.47
CA LYS A 98 -10.70 7.82 -27.83
C LYS A 98 -12.01 8.60 -27.87
N THR A 99 -11.90 9.92 -27.71
CA THR A 99 -13.02 10.86 -27.59
C THR A 99 -13.10 11.71 -28.85
N GLU A 100 -14.26 11.70 -29.49
CA GLU A 100 -14.53 12.39 -30.75
C GLU A 100 -14.32 13.91 -30.63
N GLY A 101 -13.60 14.50 -31.58
CA GLY A 101 -13.24 15.93 -31.60
C GLY A 101 -12.05 16.30 -30.72
N PHE A 102 -11.46 15.33 -30.01
CA PHE A 102 -10.27 15.48 -29.17
C PHE A 102 -9.12 14.56 -29.58
N GLU A 103 -9.10 14.10 -30.84
CA GLU A 103 -8.10 13.16 -31.40
C GLU A 103 -6.66 13.60 -31.08
N LYS A 104 -6.38 14.90 -31.23
CA LYS A 104 -5.07 15.51 -30.93
C LYS A 104 -4.61 15.47 -29.45
N LEU A 105 -5.42 14.93 -28.55
CA LEU A 105 -5.06 14.76 -27.13
C LEU A 105 -4.77 13.29 -26.76
N TRP A 106 -5.06 12.34 -27.66
CA TRP A 106 -4.86 10.91 -27.42
C TRP A 106 -4.20 10.15 -28.58
N ASP A 107 -4.15 10.71 -29.79
CA ASP A 107 -3.47 10.22 -31.00
C ASP A 107 -2.87 11.45 -31.71
N SER A 108 -1.76 11.95 -31.16
CA SER A 108 -1.05 13.14 -31.65
C SER A 108 0.30 12.81 -32.29
N PHE A 109 0.84 11.64 -32.00
CA PHE A 109 2.07 11.11 -32.58
C PHE A 109 1.99 9.58 -32.72
N GLY A 110 3.09 8.97 -33.18
CA GLY A 110 3.31 7.55 -33.01
C GLY A 110 4.77 7.23 -32.71
N ILE A 111 5.05 6.04 -32.19
CA ILE A 111 6.39 5.53 -31.92
C ILE A 111 6.77 4.45 -32.94
N TRP A 112 7.91 4.67 -33.60
CA TRP A 112 8.32 3.93 -34.79
C TRP A 112 9.76 3.46 -34.72
N ARG A 113 10.01 2.25 -35.23
CA ARG A 113 11.34 1.76 -35.62
C ARG A 113 11.55 2.07 -37.10
N LEU A 114 12.74 2.56 -37.46
CA LEU A 114 13.16 2.62 -38.88
C LEU A 114 13.53 1.20 -39.33
N SER A 115 13.07 0.76 -40.51
CA SER A 115 13.43 -0.53 -41.08
C SER A 115 14.92 -0.61 -41.43
N ASP A 116 15.51 -1.82 -41.41
CA ASP A 116 16.94 -2.05 -41.68
C ASP A 116 17.41 -1.50 -43.05
N ASP A 117 16.50 -1.42 -44.02
CA ASP A 117 16.74 -0.87 -45.37
C ASP A 117 16.55 0.66 -45.45
N GLY A 118 16.11 1.30 -44.37
CA GLY A 118 15.81 2.73 -44.29
C GLY A 118 14.60 3.19 -45.11
N ALA A 119 13.79 2.27 -45.64
CA ALA A 119 12.69 2.62 -46.55
C ALA A 119 11.38 2.97 -45.84
N SER A 120 11.14 2.41 -44.65
CA SER A 120 9.87 2.52 -43.93
C SER A 120 10.03 2.71 -42.42
N TYR A 121 9.06 3.36 -41.81
CA TYR A 121 8.82 3.36 -40.38
C TYR A 121 7.79 2.27 -40.05
N VAL A 122 8.09 1.41 -39.09
CA VAL A 122 7.22 0.34 -38.56
C VAL A 122 6.88 0.67 -37.11
N SER A 123 5.61 0.63 -36.69
CA SER A 123 5.27 0.97 -35.30
C SER A 123 5.93 -0.01 -34.33
N ALA A 124 6.45 0.52 -33.22
CA ALA A 124 7.03 -0.31 -32.15
C ALA A 124 5.96 -1.12 -31.39
N PHE A 125 4.70 -0.68 -31.46
CA PHE A 125 3.56 -1.27 -30.77
C PHE A 125 2.82 -2.28 -31.67
N ASP A 126 2.36 -1.87 -32.85
CA ASP A 126 1.71 -2.73 -33.84
C ASP A 126 2.50 -2.79 -35.17
N PRO A 127 3.29 -3.86 -35.42
CA PRO A 127 4.06 -4.01 -36.65
C PRO A 127 3.24 -4.03 -37.95
N ALA A 128 1.91 -4.22 -37.89
CA ALA A 128 1.05 -4.08 -39.07
C ALA A 128 0.91 -2.62 -39.52
N LEU A 129 1.12 -1.65 -38.61
CA LEU A 129 1.23 -0.24 -38.95
C LEU A 129 2.64 0.03 -39.49
N THR A 130 2.72 0.22 -40.80
CA THR A 130 3.95 0.58 -41.52
C THR A 130 3.67 1.76 -42.44
N MET A 131 4.54 2.77 -42.44
CA MET A 131 4.51 3.87 -43.41
C MET A 131 5.85 4.03 -44.11
N SER A 132 5.86 4.50 -45.35
CA SER A 132 7.12 4.82 -46.05
C SER A 132 7.77 6.07 -45.45
N VAL A 133 9.10 6.17 -45.46
CA VAL A 133 9.79 7.40 -45.01
C VAL A 133 9.34 8.62 -45.83
N GLY A 134 9.01 8.44 -47.11
CA GLY A 134 8.50 9.51 -47.98
C GLY A 134 7.07 9.99 -47.68
N SER A 135 6.29 9.26 -46.88
CA SER A 135 4.89 9.64 -46.56
C SER A 135 4.74 10.54 -45.33
N ILE A 136 5.82 10.83 -44.60
CA ILE A 136 5.76 11.65 -43.37
C ILE A 136 5.57 13.16 -43.65
N GLY A 137 5.87 13.62 -44.86
CA GLY A 137 5.82 15.05 -45.21
C GLY A 137 6.74 15.90 -44.34
N ASP A 138 6.21 17.00 -43.80
CA ASP A 138 6.93 17.93 -42.91
C ASP A 138 6.84 17.54 -41.42
N ALA A 139 6.39 16.31 -41.09
CA ALA A 139 6.26 15.87 -39.71
C ALA A 139 7.60 15.84 -38.97
N LYS A 140 7.59 16.29 -37.71
CA LYS A 140 8.77 16.26 -36.86
C LYS A 140 9.08 14.80 -36.48
N VAL A 141 10.28 14.36 -36.82
CA VAL A 141 10.87 13.10 -36.35
C VAL A 141 11.84 13.42 -35.22
N THR A 142 11.66 12.80 -34.06
CA THR A 142 12.51 12.98 -32.87
C THR A 142 12.94 11.59 -32.39
N ALA A 143 14.23 11.35 -32.14
CA ALA A 143 14.63 10.11 -31.47
C ALA A 143 14.04 10.09 -30.05
N LEU A 144 13.59 8.94 -29.53
CA LEU A 144 12.85 8.93 -28.26
C LEU A 144 13.64 9.53 -27.09
N LYS A 145 14.94 9.28 -27.02
CA LYS A 145 15.83 9.88 -26.01
C LYS A 145 15.91 11.40 -26.02
N ASP A 146 15.50 12.05 -27.11
CA ASP A 146 15.50 13.50 -27.30
C ASP A 146 14.08 14.09 -27.15
N THR A 147 13.08 13.29 -26.72
CA THR A 147 11.73 13.78 -26.39
C THR A 147 11.72 14.48 -25.03
N ALA A 148 10.98 15.59 -24.92
CA ALA A 148 10.95 16.40 -23.71
C ALA A 148 10.05 15.78 -22.64
N GLU A 149 10.42 15.89 -21.36
CA GLU A 149 9.68 15.34 -20.21
C GLU A 149 8.20 15.76 -20.18
N ALA A 150 7.89 16.99 -20.59
CA ALA A 150 6.51 17.50 -20.66
C ALA A 150 5.61 16.67 -21.61
N ASP A 151 6.18 16.05 -22.64
CA ASP A 151 5.46 15.18 -23.58
C ASP A 151 5.27 13.74 -23.03
N VAL A 152 5.96 13.39 -21.94
CA VAL A 152 5.86 12.09 -21.22
C VAL A 152 4.92 12.21 -19.99
N SER A 153 4.29 13.37 -19.79
CA SER A 153 3.64 13.83 -18.54
C SER A 153 2.43 13.01 -18.03
N VAL A 154 2.16 11.88 -18.66
CA VAL A 154 0.99 11.03 -18.47
C VAL A 154 0.99 10.31 -17.11
N ASN A 155 2.15 9.95 -16.52
CA ASN A 155 2.11 9.13 -15.31
C ASN A 155 3.28 9.28 -14.29
N ARG A 156 3.80 10.50 -14.07
CA ARG A 156 4.88 10.80 -13.06
C ARG A 156 6.24 10.18 -13.41
N GLU A 157 6.48 9.87 -14.68
CA GLU A 157 7.52 8.93 -15.09
C GLU A 157 8.85 9.59 -15.46
N ALA A 158 9.95 8.85 -15.20
CA ALA A 158 11.30 9.25 -15.57
C ALA A 158 11.48 9.66 -17.05
N PRO A 159 12.39 10.62 -17.36
CA PRO A 159 12.70 11.02 -18.74
C PRO A 159 13.08 9.84 -19.62
N LEU A 160 12.66 9.84 -20.89
CA LEU A 160 13.05 8.82 -21.87
C LEU A 160 14.52 8.94 -22.36
N ALA A 161 15.30 9.87 -21.80
CA ALA A 161 16.69 10.12 -22.12
C ALA A 161 17.62 8.90 -21.89
N VAL A 162 18.86 9.00 -22.33
CA VAL A 162 19.89 7.96 -22.07
C VAL A 162 20.05 7.64 -20.58
N ASP A 163 20.64 6.49 -20.28
CA ASP A 163 21.06 6.15 -18.93
C ASP A 163 22.07 7.19 -18.40
N PRO A 164 21.79 7.88 -17.27
CA PRO A 164 22.69 8.89 -16.72
C PRO A 164 23.99 8.31 -16.14
N ARG A 165 24.09 6.98 -15.97
CA ARG A 165 25.27 6.30 -15.39
C ARG A 165 26.41 6.16 -16.40
N ASP A 166 26.09 5.86 -17.65
CA ASP A 166 27.08 5.53 -18.70
C ASP A 166 26.79 6.15 -20.09
N GLY A 167 25.60 6.72 -20.30
CA GLY A 167 25.15 7.27 -21.58
C GLY A 167 24.49 6.28 -22.54
N THR A 168 24.16 5.06 -22.09
CA THR A 168 23.52 4.03 -22.91
C THR A 168 22.11 4.43 -23.34
N ASP A 169 21.81 4.28 -24.63
CA ASP A 169 20.51 4.58 -25.23
C ASP A 169 19.68 3.29 -25.38
N HIS A 170 18.95 2.92 -24.32
CA HIS A 170 18.06 1.75 -24.33
C HIS A 170 16.85 1.89 -25.29
N LEU A 171 16.68 3.05 -25.94
CA LEU A 171 15.64 3.31 -26.94
C LEU A 171 16.25 3.58 -28.33
N ALA A 172 17.50 3.15 -28.56
CA ALA A 172 18.19 3.32 -29.83
C ALA A 172 17.37 2.75 -31.00
N GLY A 173 17.20 3.55 -32.06
CA GLY A 173 16.41 3.19 -33.24
C GLY A 173 14.89 3.42 -33.10
N LEU A 174 14.41 3.89 -31.94
CA LEU A 174 13.03 4.34 -31.75
C LEU A 174 12.90 5.85 -31.98
N TYR A 175 11.86 6.23 -32.72
CA TYR A 175 11.54 7.60 -33.07
C TYR A 175 10.08 7.92 -32.75
N ARG A 176 9.84 9.07 -32.12
CA ARG A 176 8.52 9.70 -32.15
C ARG A 176 8.38 10.48 -33.45
N ILE A 177 7.26 10.27 -34.14
CA ILE A 177 6.87 11.04 -35.33
C ILE A 177 5.57 11.76 -34.98
N ASP A 178 5.55 13.10 -35.10
CA ASP A 178 4.37 13.94 -34.81
C ASP A 178 3.29 13.82 -35.91
N LEU A 179 2.76 12.61 -36.08
CA LEU A 179 1.62 12.25 -36.92
C LEU A 179 0.75 11.22 -36.19
N PRO A 180 -0.58 11.34 -36.25
CA PRO A 180 -1.48 10.31 -35.72
C PRO A 180 -1.29 8.98 -36.45
N ASN A 181 -1.36 7.89 -35.70
CA ASN A 181 -1.22 6.52 -36.19
C ASN A 181 -2.45 5.65 -35.89
N GLY A 182 -3.43 6.16 -35.14
CA GLY A 182 -4.62 5.45 -34.72
C GLY A 182 -4.45 4.55 -33.51
N LEU A 183 -3.27 4.53 -32.87
CA LEU A 183 -3.04 3.95 -31.55
C LEU A 183 -3.43 4.96 -30.46
N HIS A 184 -2.77 4.95 -29.31
CA HIS A 184 -3.07 5.83 -28.21
C HIS A 184 -1.76 6.27 -27.54
N ASP A 185 -1.45 7.57 -27.60
CA ASP A 185 -0.18 8.18 -27.20
C ASP A 185 0.33 7.62 -25.85
N VAL A 186 -0.57 7.51 -24.86
CA VAL A 186 -0.32 6.97 -23.51
C VAL A 186 0.24 5.54 -23.51
N GLN A 187 -0.29 4.68 -24.38
CA GLN A 187 0.12 3.26 -24.45
C GLN A 187 1.51 3.14 -25.07
N GLU A 188 1.76 3.87 -26.16
CA GLU A 188 3.05 3.86 -26.84
C GLU A 188 4.17 4.42 -25.95
N MET A 189 3.94 5.58 -25.32
CA MET A 189 4.93 6.19 -24.41
C MET A 189 5.25 5.30 -23.22
N SER A 190 4.25 4.59 -22.69
CA SER A 190 4.50 3.70 -21.57
C SER A 190 5.30 2.45 -21.98
N LEU A 191 5.00 1.81 -23.11
CA LEU A 191 5.81 0.69 -23.60
C LEU A 191 7.28 1.12 -23.83
N ALA A 192 7.49 2.32 -24.39
CA ALA A 192 8.82 2.89 -24.52
C ALA A 192 9.52 3.06 -23.17
N ARG A 193 8.83 3.58 -22.16
CA ARG A 193 9.37 3.65 -20.80
C ARG A 193 9.70 2.27 -20.22
N TRP A 194 8.78 1.31 -20.26
CA TRP A 194 9.02 -0.04 -19.72
C TRP A 194 10.23 -0.71 -20.38
N THR A 195 10.43 -0.48 -21.68
CA THR A 195 11.63 -0.91 -22.42
C THR A 195 12.89 -0.27 -21.85
N ARG A 196 12.89 1.06 -21.67
CA ARG A 196 14.02 1.80 -21.08
C ARG A 196 14.36 1.32 -19.68
N ILE A 197 13.37 1.24 -18.78
CA ILE A 197 13.59 0.92 -17.37
C ILE A 197 14.08 -0.53 -17.21
N ASN A 198 13.53 -1.50 -17.94
CA ASN A 198 14.07 -2.87 -17.94
C ASN A 198 15.51 -2.91 -18.47
N GLY A 199 15.83 -2.17 -19.54
CA GLY A 199 17.21 -2.02 -20.03
C GLY A 199 18.15 -1.45 -18.96
N MET A 200 17.70 -0.44 -18.21
CA MET A 200 18.47 0.13 -17.10
C MET A 200 18.62 -0.81 -15.89
N MET A 201 17.71 -1.77 -15.73
CA MET A 201 17.83 -2.87 -14.76
C MET A 201 18.75 -4.00 -15.25
N GLY A 202 19.19 -3.98 -16.52
CA GLY A 202 20.06 -5.00 -17.12
C GLY A 202 19.33 -6.07 -17.94
N PHE A 203 18.00 -5.95 -18.14
CA PHE A 203 17.21 -6.90 -18.93
C PHE A 203 17.11 -6.49 -20.41
N ASP A 204 17.14 -7.47 -21.31
CA ASP A 204 16.87 -7.35 -22.75
C ASP A 204 15.45 -7.83 -23.12
N GLU A 205 14.97 -7.53 -24.34
CA GLU A 205 13.71 -8.05 -24.89
C GLU A 205 13.69 -9.60 -24.97
N THR A 206 14.85 -10.26 -24.89
CA THR A 206 15.02 -11.71 -24.98
C THR A 206 15.09 -12.45 -23.64
N ASP A 207 15.18 -11.72 -22.52
CA ASP A 207 15.29 -12.33 -21.19
C ASP A 207 13.98 -12.96 -20.70
N PRO A 208 14.04 -14.04 -19.90
CA PRO A 208 12.85 -14.68 -19.36
C PRO A 208 12.15 -13.76 -18.36
N VAL A 209 10.87 -13.52 -18.59
CA VAL A 209 9.99 -12.86 -17.62
C VAL A 209 9.86 -13.76 -16.39
N ILE A 210 10.11 -13.20 -15.20
CA ILE A 210 9.93 -13.89 -13.91
C ILE A 210 9.10 -13.04 -12.95
N GLN A 211 8.38 -13.70 -12.04
CA GLN A 211 7.72 -13.02 -10.93
C GLN A 211 8.78 -12.35 -10.02
N GLU A 212 8.48 -11.15 -9.56
CA GLU A 212 9.36 -10.39 -8.68
C GLU A 212 9.64 -11.17 -7.36
N PRO A 213 10.92 -11.29 -6.93
CA PRO A 213 11.31 -12.14 -5.79
C PRO A 213 10.62 -11.86 -4.45
N ALA A 214 10.41 -10.60 -4.08
CA ALA A 214 9.80 -10.20 -2.81
C ALA A 214 8.33 -10.59 -2.77
N GLY A 215 7.57 -10.34 -3.84
CA GLY A 215 6.20 -10.82 -4.03
C GLY A 215 6.11 -12.35 -3.94
N LYS A 216 7.03 -13.07 -4.61
CA LYS A 216 7.10 -14.54 -4.53
C LYS A 216 7.42 -15.05 -3.12
N ALA A 217 8.28 -14.35 -2.38
CA ALA A 217 8.60 -14.66 -0.99
C ALA A 217 7.38 -14.47 -0.06
N ILE A 218 6.61 -13.39 -0.26
CA ILE A 218 5.33 -13.15 0.43
C ILE A 218 4.35 -14.31 0.16
N GLU A 219 4.15 -14.72 -1.10
CA GLU A 219 3.27 -15.85 -1.43
C GLU A 219 3.66 -17.12 -0.65
N ASP A 220 4.93 -17.48 -0.71
CA ASP A 220 5.45 -18.70 -0.10
C ASP A 220 5.37 -18.64 1.43
N TYR A 221 5.63 -17.47 2.02
CA TYR A 221 5.51 -17.25 3.47
C TYR A 221 4.06 -17.36 3.93
N VAL A 222 3.14 -16.60 3.32
CA VAL A 222 1.73 -16.58 3.71
C VAL A 222 1.10 -17.96 3.50
N SER A 223 1.45 -18.67 2.42
CA SER A 223 1.02 -20.06 2.19
C SER A 223 1.43 -21.00 3.32
N ARG A 224 2.70 -20.93 3.76
CA ARG A 224 3.18 -21.74 4.92
C ARG A 224 2.48 -21.35 6.21
N TYR A 225 2.33 -20.05 6.48
CA TYR A 225 1.66 -19.53 7.68
C TYR A 225 0.21 -20.01 7.75
N ILE A 226 -0.57 -19.85 6.67
CA ILE A 226 -1.98 -20.26 6.62
C ILE A 226 -2.12 -21.77 6.80
N ALA A 227 -1.30 -22.57 6.11
CA ALA A 227 -1.29 -24.02 6.27
C ALA A 227 -0.97 -24.46 7.72
N GLN A 228 -0.02 -23.81 8.38
CA GLN A 228 0.38 -24.11 9.76
C GLN A 228 -0.65 -23.65 10.80
N HIS A 229 -1.23 -22.45 10.63
CA HIS A 229 -2.10 -21.82 11.63
C HIS A 229 -3.59 -22.16 11.46
N TYR A 230 -4.07 -22.46 10.26
CA TYR A 230 -5.48 -22.71 9.97
C TYR A 230 -5.77 -24.09 9.37
N GLY A 231 -4.85 -24.64 8.57
CA GLY A 231 -5.05 -25.90 7.85
C GLY A 231 -6.12 -25.75 6.76
N ASN A 232 -7.01 -26.74 6.63
CA ASN A 232 -8.08 -26.77 5.62
C ASN A 232 -9.22 -25.75 5.83
N ARG A 233 -9.18 -24.94 6.91
CA ARG A 233 -10.23 -23.97 7.24
C ARG A 233 -10.16 -22.67 6.43
N VAL A 234 -9.08 -22.51 5.64
CA VAL A 234 -8.83 -21.34 4.79
C VAL A 234 -8.35 -21.82 3.42
N ASP A 235 -8.93 -21.27 2.36
CA ASP A 235 -8.53 -21.45 0.98
C ASP A 235 -7.79 -20.17 0.53
N LEU A 236 -6.46 -20.26 0.41
CA LEU A 236 -5.60 -19.13 0.05
C LEU A 236 -5.33 -19.14 -1.47
N ARG A 237 -5.56 -18.00 -2.12
CA ARG A 237 -5.25 -17.79 -3.56
C ARG A 237 -4.65 -16.41 -3.78
N PHE A 238 -3.89 -16.27 -4.87
CA PHE A 238 -3.20 -15.04 -5.25
C PHE A 238 -3.80 -14.47 -6.53
N GLY A 239 -4.13 -13.17 -6.53
CA GLY A 239 -4.76 -12.47 -7.66
C GLY A 239 -4.13 -11.09 -7.89
N TYR A 240 -3.82 -10.79 -9.14
CA TYR A 240 -3.00 -9.63 -9.54
C TYR A 240 -3.72 -8.75 -10.57
N TYR A 241 -3.23 -7.53 -10.82
CA TYR A 241 -3.87 -6.62 -11.79
C TYR A 241 -3.63 -7.03 -13.25
N ALA A 242 -2.44 -7.54 -13.54
CA ALA A 242 -2.10 -8.05 -14.85
C ALA A 242 -1.82 -9.57 -14.73
N PRO A 243 -2.57 -10.42 -15.43
CA PRO A 243 -2.19 -11.81 -15.60
C PRO A 243 -1.00 -11.89 -16.56
N VAL A 244 0.00 -12.69 -16.20
CA VAL A 244 1.14 -13.04 -17.04
C VAL A 244 1.16 -14.54 -17.19
N ALA A 245 1.18 -15.04 -18.42
CA ALA A 245 0.92 -16.45 -18.71
C ALA A 245 1.87 -17.40 -17.94
N GLY A 246 1.30 -18.23 -17.06
CA GLY A 246 2.06 -19.19 -16.25
C GLY A 246 2.72 -18.62 -14.98
N LEU A 247 2.60 -17.32 -14.71
CA LEU A 247 3.12 -16.66 -13.50
C LEU A 247 1.97 -16.15 -12.60
N THR A 248 1.10 -15.30 -13.12
CA THR A 248 0.07 -14.60 -12.33
C THR A 248 -1.34 -14.79 -12.91
N ARG A 249 -2.37 -14.66 -12.06
CA ARG A 249 -3.80 -14.68 -12.44
C ARG A 249 -4.44 -13.35 -12.13
N SER A 250 -5.50 -12.96 -12.84
CA SER A 250 -6.22 -11.73 -12.53
C SER A 250 -7.04 -11.83 -11.24
N ILE A 251 -7.23 -10.71 -10.53
CA ILE A 251 -8.14 -10.62 -9.38
C ILE A 251 -9.55 -11.10 -9.74
N GLU A 252 -10.06 -10.71 -10.91
CA GLU A 252 -11.36 -11.15 -11.41
C GLU A 252 -11.49 -12.67 -11.51
N ASP A 253 -10.51 -13.33 -12.15
CA ASP A 253 -10.52 -14.80 -12.34
C ASP A 253 -10.44 -15.55 -11.00
N VAL A 254 -9.72 -14.98 -10.03
CA VAL A 254 -9.54 -15.58 -8.71
C VAL A 254 -10.82 -15.44 -7.89
N ALA A 255 -11.42 -14.25 -7.86
CA ALA A 255 -12.71 -13.99 -7.22
C ALA A 255 -13.83 -14.89 -7.77
N VAL A 256 -13.93 -14.99 -9.11
CA VAL A 256 -14.90 -15.87 -9.77
C VAL A 256 -14.63 -17.35 -9.46
N SER A 257 -13.35 -17.76 -9.35
CA SER A 257 -13.03 -19.14 -8.94
C SER A 257 -13.47 -19.46 -7.52
N PHE A 258 -13.35 -18.54 -6.56
CA PHE A 258 -13.87 -18.74 -5.20
C PHE A 258 -15.39 -18.93 -5.18
N ALA A 259 -16.13 -18.10 -5.93
CA ALA A 259 -17.59 -18.22 -6.03
C ALA A 259 -18.03 -19.55 -6.67
N ASN A 260 -17.35 -19.98 -7.73
CA ASN A 260 -17.62 -21.27 -8.41
C ASN A 260 -17.35 -22.48 -7.51
N ASP A 261 -16.35 -22.39 -6.61
CA ASP A 261 -16.01 -23.44 -5.65
C ASP A 261 -16.89 -23.44 -4.39
N GLY A 262 -17.91 -22.56 -4.33
CA GLY A 262 -18.91 -22.53 -3.26
C GLY A 262 -18.45 -21.82 -1.98
N ILE A 263 -17.39 -21.03 -2.03
CA ILE A 263 -16.98 -20.15 -0.94
C ILE A 263 -18.04 -19.06 -0.74
N SER A 264 -18.36 -18.74 0.52
CA SER A 264 -19.36 -17.71 0.88
C SER A 264 -18.79 -16.57 1.74
N LYS A 265 -17.51 -16.65 2.12
CA LYS A 265 -16.77 -15.65 2.89
C LYS A 265 -15.41 -15.41 2.22
N LEU A 266 -15.11 -14.18 1.85
CA LEU A 266 -13.88 -13.82 1.16
C LEU A 266 -13.18 -12.67 1.89
N LEU A 267 -11.97 -12.90 2.38
CA LEU A 267 -11.06 -11.84 2.77
C LEU A 267 -10.25 -11.42 1.54
N ILE A 268 -10.25 -10.12 1.25
CA ILE A 268 -9.29 -9.51 0.32
C ILE A 268 -8.17 -8.91 1.16
N ALA A 269 -6.93 -9.32 0.92
CA ALA A 269 -5.76 -8.85 1.68
C ALA A 269 -4.76 -8.19 0.74
N ARG A 270 -4.27 -7.00 1.13
CA ARG A 270 -3.29 -6.24 0.37
C ARG A 270 -2.02 -5.93 1.17
N GLU A 271 -0.89 -6.04 0.50
CA GLU A 271 0.49 -5.91 0.97
C GLU A 271 0.99 -4.45 1.08
N THR A 272 0.15 -3.47 1.45
CA THR A 272 0.56 -2.06 1.61
C THR A 272 0.94 -1.68 3.03
N THR A 273 1.89 -0.75 3.20
CA THR A 273 2.31 -0.25 4.53
C THR A 273 1.40 0.83 5.07
N ASP A 274 0.66 1.51 4.21
CA ASP A 274 -0.42 2.45 4.54
C ASP A 274 -1.74 2.01 3.92
N HIS A 275 -2.83 2.58 4.44
CA HIS A 275 -4.15 2.44 3.84
C HIS A 275 -4.37 3.61 2.88
N ASN A 276 -4.48 3.31 1.58
CA ASN A 276 -5.05 4.23 0.58
C ASN A 276 -6.40 3.72 0.08
N THR A 277 -7.29 4.62 -0.32
CA THR A 277 -8.58 4.28 -0.93
C THR A 277 -8.36 3.84 -2.37
N TYR A 278 -7.42 4.48 -3.08
CA TYR A 278 -7.10 4.21 -4.49
C TYR A 278 -6.88 2.73 -4.76
N ALA A 279 -5.97 2.12 -4.00
CA ALA A 279 -5.56 0.75 -4.24
C ALA A 279 -6.50 -0.25 -3.54
N ASN A 280 -6.82 -0.05 -2.26
CA ASN A 280 -7.69 -1.00 -1.56
C ASN A 280 -9.14 -1.05 -2.11
N THR A 281 -9.66 0.06 -2.65
CA THR A 281 -11.05 0.13 -3.13
C THR A 281 -11.14 -0.06 -4.64
N PHE A 282 -10.52 0.81 -5.45
CA PHE A 282 -10.67 0.77 -6.90
C PHE A 282 -9.91 -0.40 -7.53
N TRP A 283 -8.77 -0.78 -6.96
CA TRP A 283 -7.95 -1.85 -7.50
C TRP A 283 -8.31 -3.25 -7.00
N ASP A 284 -8.60 -3.40 -5.71
CA ASP A 284 -8.89 -4.71 -5.14
C ASP A 284 -10.40 -4.99 -5.09
N LEU A 285 -11.18 -4.16 -4.37
CA LEU A 285 -12.61 -4.40 -4.15
C LEU A 285 -13.43 -4.26 -5.44
N PHE A 286 -13.30 -3.16 -6.18
CA PHE A 286 -14.14 -2.90 -7.36
C PHE A 286 -13.84 -3.87 -8.50
N HIS A 287 -12.59 -4.25 -8.74
CA HIS A 287 -12.28 -5.32 -9.69
C HIS A 287 -12.83 -6.68 -9.23
N THR A 288 -12.73 -7.03 -7.93
CA THR A 288 -13.36 -8.25 -7.37
C THR A 288 -14.85 -8.28 -7.68
N LEU A 289 -15.59 -7.22 -7.31
CA LEU A 289 -17.03 -7.14 -7.50
C LEU A 289 -17.42 -7.11 -8.99
N LYS A 290 -16.62 -6.46 -9.84
CA LYS A 290 -16.80 -6.42 -11.30
C LYS A 290 -16.60 -7.78 -11.96
N GLY A 291 -15.60 -8.56 -11.54
CA GLY A 291 -15.40 -9.94 -11.98
C GLY A 291 -16.61 -10.81 -11.64
N LEU A 292 -17.07 -10.76 -10.38
CA LEU A 292 -18.24 -11.49 -9.89
C LEU A 292 -19.52 -11.11 -10.66
N CYS A 293 -19.78 -9.81 -10.83
CA CYS A 293 -20.93 -9.30 -11.57
C CYS A 293 -20.90 -9.73 -13.05
N LYS A 294 -19.75 -9.58 -13.74
CA LYS A 294 -19.60 -10.02 -15.15
C LYS A 294 -19.75 -11.55 -15.31
N ALA A 295 -19.42 -12.33 -14.29
CA ALA A 295 -19.65 -13.78 -14.24
C ALA A 295 -21.09 -14.18 -13.88
N GLY A 296 -21.96 -13.22 -13.54
CA GLY A 296 -23.35 -13.49 -13.14
C GLY A 296 -23.50 -14.06 -11.72
N VAL A 297 -22.49 -13.88 -10.86
CA VAL A 297 -22.58 -14.24 -9.44
C VAL A 297 -23.51 -13.25 -8.73
N PRO A 298 -24.59 -13.69 -8.05
CA PRO A 298 -25.52 -12.78 -7.39
C PRO A 298 -24.88 -11.97 -6.26
N ASP A 299 -25.30 -10.71 -6.10
CA ASP A 299 -24.91 -9.87 -4.98
C ASP A 299 -25.20 -10.55 -3.63
N GLY A 300 -24.25 -10.44 -2.70
CA GLY A 300 -24.34 -11.08 -1.37
C GLY A 300 -24.03 -12.59 -1.35
N THR A 301 -23.67 -13.22 -2.48
CA THR A 301 -23.16 -14.61 -2.49
C THR A 301 -21.87 -14.76 -1.67
N LEU A 302 -21.01 -13.74 -1.74
CA LEU A 302 -19.79 -13.63 -0.93
C LEU A 302 -19.95 -12.50 0.09
N ALA A 303 -19.78 -12.82 1.38
CA ALA A 303 -19.48 -11.83 2.40
C ALA A 303 -18.01 -11.42 2.26
N ILE A 304 -17.76 -10.19 1.81
CA ILE A 304 -16.42 -9.68 1.51
C ILE A 304 -15.93 -8.78 2.65
N GLU A 305 -14.75 -9.12 3.17
CA GLU A 305 -13.98 -8.33 4.15
C GLU A 305 -12.66 -7.88 3.52
N GLN A 306 -12.01 -6.87 4.11
CA GLN A 306 -10.69 -6.41 3.66
C GLN A 306 -9.68 -6.23 4.80
N VAL A 307 -8.40 -6.49 4.51
CA VAL A 307 -7.27 -6.01 5.32
C VAL A 307 -6.29 -5.24 4.43
N ARG A 308 -5.98 -4.01 4.84
CA ARG A 308 -5.59 -2.92 3.92
C ARG A 308 -4.26 -2.21 4.24
N GLN A 309 -3.55 -2.65 5.29
CA GLN A 309 -2.37 -1.96 5.82
C GLN A 309 -1.59 -2.86 6.79
N VAL A 310 -0.24 -2.87 6.69
CA VAL A 310 0.69 -3.46 7.68
C VAL A 310 1.34 -2.45 8.63
N GLY A 311 1.31 -1.15 8.33
CA GLY A 311 1.91 -0.10 9.15
C GLY A 311 1.29 0.05 10.54
N ARG A 312 2.01 0.77 11.42
CA ARG A 312 1.69 1.03 12.85
C ARG A 312 1.68 -0.19 13.78
N THR A 313 1.95 -1.40 13.28
CA THR A 313 2.15 -2.58 14.15
C THR A 313 3.56 -2.57 14.75
N PRO A 314 3.80 -3.23 15.91
CA PRO A 314 5.14 -3.37 16.44
C PRO A 314 6.07 -4.11 15.46
N GLU A 315 5.58 -5.11 14.71
CA GLU A 315 6.37 -5.79 13.66
C GLU A 315 6.89 -4.80 12.62
N TYR A 316 6.01 -3.92 12.11
CA TYR A 316 6.36 -2.92 11.11
C TYR A 316 7.39 -1.91 11.64
N ASN A 317 7.14 -1.35 12.82
CA ASN A 317 8.03 -0.34 13.38
C ASN A 317 9.43 -0.92 13.70
N THR A 318 9.50 -2.15 14.23
CA THR A 318 10.77 -2.86 14.44
C THR A 318 11.46 -3.18 13.10
N MET A 319 10.72 -3.60 12.08
CA MET A 319 11.27 -3.90 10.75
C MET A 319 11.89 -2.65 10.10
N VAL A 320 11.18 -1.52 10.10
CA VAL A 320 11.71 -0.25 9.56
C VAL A 320 12.94 0.19 10.37
N ALA A 321 12.90 0.09 11.70
CA ALA A 321 14.07 0.40 12.54
C ALA A 321 15.25 -0.51 12.20
N TYR A 322 15.03 -1.83 12.08
CA TYR A 322 16.07 -2.79 11.70
C TYR A 322 16.73 -2.47 10.36
N GLY A 323 15.95 -2.09 9.34
CA GLY A 323 16.47 -1.68 8.03
C GLY A 323 17.49 -0.53 8.11
N LEU A 324 17.28 0.43 9.02
CA LEU A 324 18.22 1.55 9.23
C LEU A 324 19.59 1.14 9.77
N LYS A 325 19.77 -0.09 10.29
CA LYS A 325 21.03 -0.52 10.91
C LYS A 325 22.24 -0.29 10.01
N ARG A 326 22.16 -0.69 8.74
CA ARG A 326 23.29 -0.58 7.80
C ARG A 326 23.70 0.87 7.54
N HIS A 327 22.78 1.81 7.68
CA HIS A 327 22.99 3.23 7.43
C HIS A 327 23.59 3.95 8.65
N PHE A 328 23.11 3.61 9.86
CA PHE A 328 23.73 4.05 11.11
C PHE A 328 25.15 3.47 11.29
N ASP A 329 25.40 2.23 10.84
CA ASP A 329 26.74 1.62 10.85
C ASP A 329 27.77 2.38 9.97
N LEU A 330 27.34 3.30 9.09
CA LEU A 330 28.23 4.20 8.32
C LEU A 330 28.54 5.51 9.05
N VAL A 331 27.69 5.91 10.00
CA VAL A 331 27.81 7.14 10.78
C VAL A 331 28.72 6.92 11.99
N ALA A 332 29.52 7.92 12.34
CA ALA A 332 30.33 7.87 13.55
C ALA A 332 29.44 7.90 14.81
N PRO A 333 29.72 7.12 15.87
CA PRO A 333 28.98 7.20 17.12
C PRO A 333 28.98 8.61 17.72
N GLY A 334 27.82 9.07 18.16
CA GLY A 334 27.57 10.47 18.57
C GLY A 334 27.48 11.46 17.41
N GLY A 335 27.36 10.98 16.17
CA GLY A 335 27.10 11.81 15.00
C GLY A 335 25.67 12.34 14.96
N ASP A 336 25.54 13.57 14.49
CA ASP A 336 24.30 14.28 14.15
C ASP A 336 23.73 13.74 12.84
N VAL A 337 22.49 13.22 12.88
CA VAL A 337 21.79 12.56 11.77
C VAL A 337 20.39 13.13 11.60
N ALA A 338 20.13 13.79 10.46
CA ALA A 338 18.77 14.08 10.01
C ALA A 338 18.14 12.82 9.41
N LEU A 339 17.10 12.30 10.04
CA LEU A 339 16.37 11.11 9.58
C LEU A 339 15.07 11.53 8.87
N VAL A 340 15.11 11.50 7.54
CA VAL A 340 14.01 11.91 6.66
C VAL A 340 13.10 10.70 6.38
N TYR A 341 11.87 10.73 6.88
CA TYR A 341 10.88 9.69 6.58
C TYR A 341 10.22 9.96 5.24
N THR A 342 10.42 9.04 4.29
CA THR A 342 10.00 9.21 2.89
C THR A 342 8.92 8.21 2.53
N THR A 343 7.81 8.71 1.99
CA THR A 343 6.71 7.91 1.44
C THR A 343 6.42 8.28 -0.03
N TYR A 344 5.56 7.53 -0.70
CA TYR A 344 5.25 7.69 -2.13
C TYR A 344 4.68 9.09 -2.43
N GLY A 345 3.50 9.43 -1.92
CA GLY A 345 2.81 10.70 -2.23
C GLY A 345 1.89 10.61 -3.41
N LEU A 346 0.59 10.76 -3.16
CA LEU A 346 -0.42 10.92 -4.19
C LEU A 346 -0.63 12.40 -4.50
N PRO A 347 -1.14 12.76 -5.71
CA PRO A 347 -1.50 14.12 -6.01
C PRO A 347 -2.60 14.62 -5.06
N TRP A 348 -2.40 15.77 -4.45
CA TRP A 348 -3.36 16.41 -3.55
C TRP A 348 -3.67 17.83 -4.05
N PRO A 349 -4.95 18.23 -4.11
CA PRO A 349 -6.18 17.45 -3.84
C PRO A 349 -6.61 16.47 -4.95
N GLY A 350 -5.80 16.26 -5.99
CA GLY A 350 -6.15 15.45 -7.18
C GLY A 350 -6.55 16.28 -8.40
N GLY A 351 -7.52 15.81 -9.18
CA GLY A 351 -8.09 16.55 -10.32
C GLY A 351 -9.56 16.92 -10.13
N ASN A 352 -10.10 17.79 -10.98
CA ASN A 352 -11.52 18.18 -10.92
C ASN A 352 -12.42 17.05 -11.49
N PRO A 353 -13.28 16.42 -10.67
CA PRO A 353 -14.12 15.29 -11.09
C PRO A 353 -15.38 15.72 -11.86
N LYS A 354 -15.55 17.02 -12.16
CA LYS A 354 -16.75 17.59 -12.82
C LYS A 354 -16.43 18.52 -13.99
N ALA A 355 -15.23 18.45 -14.55
CA ALA A 355 -14.78 19.31 -15.67
C ALA A 355 -15.22 18.82 -17.08
N GLY A 356 -16.20 17.92 -17.17
CA GLY A 356 -16.64 17.29 -18.42
C GLY A 356 -15.51 16.50 -19.09
N PRO A 357 -15.23 16.68 -20.39
CA PRO A 357 -14.19 15.92 -21.10
C PRO A 357 -12.78 16.06 -20.50
N PHE A 358 -12.48 17.19 -19.84
CA PHE A 358 -11.21 17.43 -19.16
C PHE A 358 -11.20 16.99 -17.69
N SER A 359 -12.21 16.24 -17.26
CA SER A 359 -12.29 15.72 -15.91
C SER A 359 -11.33 14.56 -15.70
N ALA A 360 -10.63 14.59 -14.57
CA ALA A 360 -10.02 13.43 -13.95
C ALA A 360 -10.98 13.00 -12.83
N PRO A 361 -11.83 11.97 -13.03
CA PRO A 361 -12.96 11.70 -12.15
C PRO A 361 -12.60 11.15 -10.76
N GLN A 362 -11.32 10.83 -10.50
CA GLN A 362 -10.87 10.36 -9.18
C GLN A 362 -10.48 11.54 -8.26
N PRO A 363 -11.20 11.76 -7.14
CA PRO A 363 -10.94 12.87 -6.23
C PRO A 363 -9.96 12.45 -5.12
N PHE A 364 -8.66 12.66 -5.31
CA PHE A 364 -7.64 12.31 -4.30
C PHE A 364 -7.80 13.01 -2.94
N ILE A 365 -8.58 14.08 -2.85
CA ILE A 365 -9.04 14.67 -1.58
C ILE A 365 -9.76 13.66 -0.67
N GLN A 366 -10.33 12.59 -1.23
CA GLN A 366 -11.03 11.51 -0.52
C GLN A 366 -10.11 10.37 -0.06
N GLU A 367 -8.78 10.53 -0.19
CA GLU A 367 -7.80 9.51 0.14
C GLU A 367 -7.24 9.67 1.56
N VAL A 368 -7.48 8.67 2.42
CA VAL A 368 -6.88 8.56 3.76
C VAL A 368 -5.37 8.21 3.73
N TYR A 369 -4.79 8.06 2.54
CA TYR A 369 -3.38 7.75 2.31
C TYR A 369 -2.42 8.69 3.07
N HIS A 370 -2.64 10.00 2.91
CA HIS A 370 -1.76 11.03 3.47
C HIS A 370 -1.79 11.06 5.00
N GLU A 371 -2.95 10.78 5.60
CA GLU A 371 -3.14 10.60 7.03
C GLU A 371 -2.34 9.40 7.52
N ASN A 372 -2.56 8.25 6.88
CA ASN A 372 -2.04 6.95 7.29
C ASN A 372 -0.52 6.87 7.17
N ALA A 373 0.06 7.45 6.11
CA ALA A 373 1.51 7.52 5.95
C ALA A 373 2.17 8.45 7.00
N PHE A 374 1.50 9.52 7.44
CA PHE A 374 2.00 10.37 8.53
C PHE A 374 1.82 9.71 9.91
N LEU A 375 0.73 8.97 10.14
CA LEU A 375 0.56 8.16 11.35
C LEU A 375 1.58 7.00 11.43
N ASN A 376 1.94 6.38 10.30
CA ASN A 376 3.05 5.43 10.22
C ASN A 376 4.37 6.06 10.72
N PHE A 377 4.70 7.28 10.27
CA PHE A 377 5.88 8.01 10.72
C PHE A 377 5.88 8.25 12.24
N LEU A 378 4.77 8.78 12.78
CA LEU A 378 4.66 9.05 14.22
C LEU A 378 4.75 7.78 15.07
N SER A 379 4.20 6.66 14.59
CA SER A 379 4.30 5.34 15.24
C SER A 379 5.73 4.78 15.22
N PHE A 380 6.46 4.99 14.13
CA PHE A 380 7.83 4.51 13.92
C PHE A 380 8.89 5.30 14.70
N LYS A 381 8.78 6.63 14.75
CA LYS A 381 9.72 7.57 15.40
C LYS A 381 10.25 7.09 16.78
N PRO A 382 9.42 6.65 17.75
CA PRO A 382 9.92 6.16 19.04
C PRO A 382 10.70 4.83 18.98
N TYR A 383 10.42 3.95 18.01
CA TYR A 383 11.17 2.69 17.84
C TYR A 383 12.59 2.97 17.35
N ALA A 384 12.75 3.87 16.37
CA ALA A 384 14.06 4.30 15.91
C ALA A 384 14.87 4.99 17.01
N LEU A 385 14.24 5.88 17.80
CA LEU A 385 14.88 6.52 18.95
C LEU A 385 15.29 5.50 20.03
N ALA A 386 14.44 4.50 20.33
CA ALA A 386 14.77 3.45 21.29
C ALA A 386 15.94 2.54 20.82
N GLN A 387 16.06 2.33 19.51
CA GLN A 387 17.09 1.45 18.94
C GLN A 387 18.43 2.16 18.67
N TYR A 388 18.42 3.46 18.31
CA TYR A 388 19.61 4.19 17.86
C TYR A 388 19.91 5.48 18.63
N GLY A 389 18.91 6.14 19.23
CA GLY A 389 19.05 7.45 19.89
C GLY A 389 19.90 7.47 21.17
N ARG A 390 20.48 6.33 21.55
CA ARG A 390 21.53 6.23 22.57
C ARG A 390 22.93 6.47 21.99
N ASP A 391 23.16 6.01 20.77
CA ASP A 391 24.48 5.93 20.14
C ASP A 391 24.67 6.98 19.03
N TYR A 392 23.59 7.66 18.62
CA TYR A 392 23.54 8.71 17.60
C TYR A 392 22.61 9.84 18.05
N ASP A 393 22.89 11.06 17.60
CA ASP A 393 21.99 12.21 17.79
C ASP A 393 21.06 12.26 16.57
N ILE A 394 19.76 12.04 16.77
CA ILE A 394 18.81 11.76 15.68
C ILE A 394 17.75 12.86 15.64
N ASP A 395 17.89 13.74 14.66
CA ASP A 395 16.97 14.83 14.42
C ASP A 395 15.91 14.48 13.39
N TRP A 396 14.68 14.85 13.73
CA TRP A 396 13.47 14.63 12.94
C TRP A 396 12.78 15.95 12.59
N THR A 397 13.35 17.08 13.01
CA THR A 397 12.74 18.41 13.05
C THR A 397 13.82 19.46 12.91
N PRO A 398 13.58 20.62 12.27
CA PRO A 398 14.53 21.73 12.24
C PRO A 398 14.95 22.23 13.63
N PRO A 399 16.14 22.83 13.79
CA PRO A 399 16.62 23.34 15.07
C PRO A 399 15.66 24.36 15.71
N GLY A 400 15.32 24.12 16.98
CA GLY A 400 14.42 24.98 17.77
C GLY A 400 12.94 24.57 17.72
N ILE A 401 12.58 23.58 16.91
CA ILE A 401 11.32 22.83 17.04
C ILE A 401 11.46 21.79 18.17
N ASP A 402 10.34 21.42 18.80
CA ASP A 402 10.31 20.30 19.76
C ASP A 402 10.53 18.96 19.03
N PRO A 403 11.56 18.16 19.38
CA PRO A 403 11.75 16.83 18.79
C PRO A 403 10.57 15.89 18.98
N ALA A 404 9.69 16.14 19.97
CA ALA A 404 8.43 15.41 20.18
C ALA A 404 7.27 15.91 19.32
N SER A 405 7.44 16.94 18.48
CA SER A 405 6.38 17.53 17.66
C SER A 405 5.69 16.49 16.77
N THR A 406 4.35 16.51 16.81
CA THR A 406 3.44 15.73 15.98
C THR A 406 2.88 16.53 14.80
N VAL A 407 3.45 17.71 14.52
CA VAL A 407 3.08 18.58 13.39
C VAL A 407 3.92 18.22 12.16
N ARG A 408 3.26 17.86 11.06
CA ARG A 408 3.91 17.36 9.84
C ARG A 408 4.82 18.39 9.19
N THR A 409 4.39 19.64 9.08
CA THR A 409 5.20 20.70 8.46
C THR A 409 6.48 21.00 9.24
N GLU A 410 6.48 20.72 10.55
CA GLU A 410 7.63 20.88 11.46
C GLU A 410 8.60 19.68 11.47
N ASN A 411 8.24 18.55 10.84
CA ASN A 411 9.09 17.35 10.80
C ASN A 411 9.79 17.15 9.43
N TYR A 412 10.84 16.34 9.42
CA TYR A 412 11.51 15.80 8.22
C TYR A 412 10.68 14.65 7.61
N TYR A 413 9.43 14.93 7.30
CA TYR A 413 8.50 14.01 6.63
C TYR A 413 8.30 14.44 5.16
N ALA A 414 8.47 13.50 4.24
CA ALA A 414 8.66 13.79 2.81
C ALA A 414 7.82 12.91 1.87
N TYR A 415 7.37 13.51 0.77
CA TYR A 415 6.81 12.79 -0.38
C TYR A 415 7.82 12.68 -1.53
N GLY A 416 8.10 11.46 -1.96
CA GLY A 416 9.17 11.14 -2.91
C GLY A 416 8.75 10.99 -4.38
N MET A 417 7.47 10.78 -4.69
CA MET A 417 6.99 10.42 -6.06
C MET A 417 6.12 11.48 -6.75
N THR A 418 5.96 12.66 -6.15
CA THR A 418 5.10 13.71 -6.74
C THR A 418 5.71 15.11 -6.58
N GLU A 419 5.68 15.90 -7.66
CA GLU A 419 6.11 17.31 -7.71
C GLU A 419 5.31 18.21 -6.77
N ALA A 420 5.92 19.30 -6.30
CA ALA A 420 5.30 20.30 -5.42
C ALA A 420 3.93 20.79 -5.92
N ALA A 421 3.83 21.17 -7.20
CA ALA A 421 2.61 21.69 -7.82
C ALA A 421 1.47 20.66 -7.96
N ARG A 422 1.73 19.38 -7.67
CA ARG A 422 0.74 18.30 -7.67
C ARG A 422 0.35 17.84 -6.25
N ILE A 423 1.06 18.25 -5.19
CA ILE A 423 0.74 17.89 -3.78
C ILE A 423 0.26 19.05 -2.91
N ARG A 424 0.30 20.28 -3.42
CA ARG A 424 -0.20 21.48 -2.72
C ARG A 424 -0.45 22.62 -3.70
N PHE A 425 -1.13 23.65 -3.23
CA PHE A 425 -1.14 24.96 -3.89
C PHE A 425 -0.04 25.86 -3.30
N ASP A 426 0.50 26.76 -4.11
CA ASP A 426 1.49 27.73 -3.64
C ASP A 426 0.90 28.64 -2.55
N GLY A 427 1.62 28.77 -1.44
CA GLY A 427 1.18 29.53 -0.28
C GLY A 427 0.24 28.80 0.69
N ASP A 428 -0.07 27.52 0.47
CA ASP A 428 -0.77 26.69 1.48
C ASP A 428 0.16 26.48 2.69
N PRO A 429 -0.15 27.00 3.89
CA PRO A 429 0.71 26.86 5.07
C PRO A 429 0.84 25.41 5.51
N ASP A 430 -0.17 24.59 5.22
CA ASP A 430 -0.21 23.16 5.54
C ASP A 430 0.19 22.30 4.33
N GLY A 431 0.76 22.89 3.27
CA GLY A 431 1.17 22.17 2.06
C GLY A 431 2.04 20.93 2.33
N PHE A 432 1.87 19.89 1.52
CA PHE A 432 2.77 18.74 1.53
C PHE A 432 4.16 19.11 0.96
N ARG A 433 5.23 18.63 1.60
CA ARG A 433 6.62 18.89 1.21
C ARG A 433 7.17 17.74 0.35
N THR A 434 7.88 18.08 -0.71
CA THR A 434 8.63 17.11 -1.53
C THR A 434 9.91 16.66 -0.80
N LEU A 435 10.40 15.48 -1.14
CA LEU A 435 11.69 14.98 -0.63
C LEU A 435 12.84 15.94 -0.93
N ARG A 436 12.89 16.54 -2.12
CA ARG A 436 13.95 17.50 -2.47
C ARG A 436 13.99 18.72 -1.55
N GLU A 437 12.82 19.24 -1.15
CA GLU A 437 12.68 20.36 -0.21
C GLU A 437 13.05 19.97 1.23
N VAL A 438 12.77 18.73 1.64
CA VAL A 438 13.15 18.25 2.98
C VAL A 438 14.67 18.04 3.09
N ILE A 439 15.31 17.55 2.02
CA ILE A 439 16.78 17.44 1.99
C ILE A 439 17.43 18.83 1.95
N GLU A 440 16.90 19.79 1.18
CA GLU A 440 17.44 21.15 1.17
C GLU A 440 17.35 21.80 2.55
N GLN A 441 16.21 21.65 3.22
CA GLN A 441 16.02 22.13 4.60
C GLN A 441 17.10 21.54 5.53
N ALA A 442 17.21 20.21 5.58
CA ALA A 442 18.15 19.52 6.47
C ALA A 442 19.64 19.88 6.18
N VAL A 443 20.06 19.92 4.92
CA VAL A 443 21.47 20.15 4.54
C VAL A 443 21.84 21.62 4.52
N ARG A 444 20.99 22.50 3.98
CA ARG A 444 21.31 23.91 3.69
C ARG A 444 20.93 24.85 4.83
N GLU A 445 19.74 24.69 5.39
CA GLU A 445 19.21 25.60 6.42
C GLU A 445 19.60 25.13 7.82
N ASP A 446 19.43 23.84 8.09
CA ASP A 446 19.63 23.25 9.42
C ASP A 446 21.09 22.80 9.64
N GLY A 447 21.81 22.51 8.54
CA GLY A 447 23.26 22.33 8.52
C GLY A 447 23.77 20.92 8.79
N HIS A 448 22.87 19.92 8.81
CA HIS A 448 23.19 18.52 9.08
C HIS A 448 24.24 17.96 8.11
N ARG A 449 25.11 17.09 8.63
CA ARG A 449 26.20 16.47 7.84
C ARG A 449 25.93 15.01 7.47
N GLU A 450 24.99 14.37 8.13
CA GLU A 450 24.51 13.03 7.82
C GLU A 450 23.00 13.11 7.61
N VAL A 451 22.54 12.63 6.45
CA VAL A 451 21.10 12.59 6.13
C VAL A 451 20.75 11.17 5.67
N ILE A 452 19.76 10.56 6.29
CA ILE A 452 19.26 9.23 5.93
C ILE A 452 17.81 9.39 5.45
N LEU A 453 17.54 8.96 4.21
CA LEU A 453 16.22 8.98 3.58
C LEU A 453 15.60 7.59 3.73
N ALA A 454 14.81 7.41 4.78
CA ALA A 454 14.14 6.15 5.09
C ALA A 454 12.93 5.94 4.18
N LEU A 455 13.02 4.95 3.27
CA LEU A 455 11.89 4.51 2.45
C LEU A 455 10.97 3.62 3.27
N SER A 456 9.65 3.81 3.12
CA SER A 456 8.67 3.20 4.04
C SER A 456 7.34 2.78 3.41
N HIS A 457 7.07 3.15 2.15
CA HIS A 457 5.78 2.87 1.51
C HIS A 457 5.69 1.47 0.88
N TRP A 458 6.79 1.00 0.29
CA TRP A 458 6.82 -0.16 -0.59
C TRP A 458 7.30 -1.41 0.13
N TYR A 459 6.82 -2.58 -0.28
CA TYR A 459 7.34 -3.87 0.17
C TYR A 459 8.54 -4.34 -0.67
N ASP A 460 8.67 -3.85 -1.90
CA ASP A 460 9.70 -4.18 -2.88
C ASP A 460 10.51 -2.96 -3.31
N ASN A 461 11.72 -3.16 -3.82
CA ASN A 461 12.48 -2.15 -4.55
C ASN A 461 12.02 -2.11 -6.01
N SER A 462 10.73 -1.84 -6.19
CA SER A 462 10.13 -1.68 -7.52
C SER A 462 10.79 -0.56 -8.33
N GLN A 463 10.50 -0.55 -9.63
CA GLN A 463 10.95 0.48 -10.57
C GLN A 463 10.64 1.93 -10.10
N ASN A 464 9.56 2.11 -9.34
CA ASN A 464 9.20 3.38 -8.71
C ASN A 464 10.32 3.90 -7.78
N ILE A 465 10.96 3.03 -7.00
CA ILE A 465 12.02 3.37 -6.04
C ILE A 465 13.38 3.44 -6.71
N LEU A 466 13.69 2.46 -7.56
CA LEU A 466 15.01 2.37 -8.20
C LEU A 466 15.20 3.48 -9.24
N PHE A 467 14.13 4.00 -9.84
CA PHE A 467 14.20 4.97 -10.92
C PHE A 467 13.34 6.22 -10.67
N ASP A 468 12.01 6.13 -10.63
CA ASP A 468 11.16 7.35 -10.70
C ASP A 468 11.40 8.32 -9.54
N LEU A 469 11.40 7.81 -8.29
CA LEU A 469 11.73 8.59 -7.09
C LEU A 469 13.10 9.26 -7.22
N ARG A 470 14.05 8.59 -7.87
CA ARG A 470 15.43 9.06 -7.98
C ARG A 470 15.59 10.09 -9.07
N PHE A 471 15.01 9.87 -10.25
CA PHE A 471 14.96 10.88 -11.31
C PHE A 471 14.27 12.15 -10.81
N LEU A 472 13.10 12.03 -10.16
CA LEU A 472 12.34 13.17 -9.66
C LEU A 472 13.10 14.00 -8.60
N ASN A 473 13.88 13.35 -7.73
CA ASN A 473 14.61 14.02 -6.65
C ASN A 473 16.12 14.19 -6.92
N GLN A 474 16.57 13.86 -8.14
CA GLN A 474 17.97 13.87 -8.56
C GLN A 474 18.88 13.01 -7.65
N ILE A 475 18.40 11.85 -7.19
CA ILE A 475 19.20 10.89 -6.41
C ILE A 475 20.01 10.00 -7.38
N PRO A 476 21.28 9.69 -7.09
CA PRO A 476 22.05 8.76 -7.90
C PRO A 476 21.40 7.37 -8.04
N LEU A 477 21.53 6.79 -9.23
CA LEU A 477 21.07 5.44 -9.53
C LEU A 477 22.13 4.40 -9.16
N ASN A 478 21.71 3.24 -8.66
CA ASN A 478 22.60 2.06 -8.58
C ASN A 478 23.07 1.68 -9.98
N THR A 479 24.31 1.21 -10.10
CA THR A 479 24.81 0.51 -11.30
C THR A 479 24.13 -0.86 -11.46
N ILE A 480 24.12 -1.41 -12.68
CA ILE A 480 23.59 -2.76 -12.94
C ILE A 480 24.32 -3.79 -12.04
N ALA A 481 25.65 -3.73 -11.96
CA ALA A 481 26.45 -4.62 -11.11
C ALA A 481 26.16 -4.49 -9.60
N GLU A 482 25.71 -3.33 -9.12
CA GLU A 482 25.24 -3.17 -7.73
C GLU A 482 23.87 -3.84 -7.55
N MET A 483 22.94 -3.68 -8.50
CA MET A 483 21.61 -4.32 -8.45
C MET A 483 21.72 -5.84 -8.56
N ASP A 484 22.56 -6.37 -9.46
CA ASP A 484 22.89 -7.79 -9.57
C ASP A 484 23.47 -8.37 -8.26
N ALA A 485 24.15 -7.54 -7.48
CA ALA A 485 24.71 -7.88 -6.17
C ALA A 485 23.73 -7.63 -5.00
N GLY A 486 22.47 -7.31 -5.27
CA GLY A 486 21.45 -7.00 -4.25
C GLY A 486 21.63 -5.64 -3.55
N THR A 487 22.53 -4.78 -4.04
CA THR A 487 22.71 -3.43 -3.49
C THR A 487 21.71 -2.48 -4.14
N GLN A 488 20.59 -2.24 -3.44
CA GLN A 488 19.50 -1.37 -3.89
C GLN A 488 19.47 0.00 -3.17
N TRP A 489 20.21 0.18 -2.08
CA TRP A 489 20.47 1.48 -1.44
C TRP A 489 21.56 2.29 -2.16
N GLN A 490 21.66 3.59 -1.87
CA GLN A 490 22.74 4.46 -2.40
C GLN A 490 23.27 5.43 -1.35
N VAL A 491 24.54 5.82 -1.48
CA VAL A 491 25.21 6.84 -0.65
C VAL A 491 25.99 7.81 -1.52
N TRP A 492 25.74 9.10 -1.36
CA TRP A 492 26.38 10.17 -2.12
C TRP A 492 26.64 11.39 -1.24
N CYS A 493 27.23 12.42 -1.82
CA CYS A 493 27.57 13.65 -1.13
C CYS A 493 26.94 14.85 -1.84
N GLU A 494 26.28 15.74 -1.10
CA GLU A 494 25.75 17.01 -1.64
C GLU A 494 26.34 18.22 -0.92
N ARG A 495 26.44 19.32 -1.67
CA ARG A 495 26.74 20.64 -1.13
C ARG A 495 25.86 21.68 -1.81
N TYR A 496 25.09 22.41 -1.03
CA TYR A 496 24.26 23.50 -1.54
C TYR A 496 25.09 24.77 -1.77
N THR A 497 24.86 25.43 -2.90
CA THR A 497 25.46 26.72 -3.29
C THR A 497 24.45 27.87 -3.29
N GLY A 498 23.15 27.54 -3.26
CA GLY A 498 22.03 28.46 -3.06
C GLY A 498 20.70 27.70 -2.97
N PRO A 499 19.56 28.39 -2.83
CA PRO A 499 18.24 27.75 -2.85
C PRO A 499 17.99 27.02 -4.17
N GLY A 500 17.59 25.75 -4.11
CA GLY A 500 17.43 24.87 -5.27
C GLY A 500 18.71 24.56 -6.06
N ALA A 501 19.90 24.99 -5.60
CA ALA A 501 21.17 24.87 -6.31
C ALA A 501 22.19 24.10 -5.48
N PHE A 502 22.56 22.90 -5.92
CA PHE A 502 23.49 22.01 -5.25
C PHE A 502 24.47 21.34 -6.21
N GLU A 503 25.58 20.87 -5.66
CA GLU A 503 26.59 20.04 -6.32
C GLU A 503 26.52 18.63 -5.74
N GLN A 504 26.65 17.61 -6.59
CA GLN A 504 26.75 16.21 -6.19
C GLN A 504 28.10 15.62 -6.53
N VAL A 505 28.63 14.79 -5.63
CA VAL A 505 29.79 13.91 -5.90
C VAL A 505 29.55 12.52 -5.31
N ALA A 506 30.11 11.50 -5.96
CA ALA A 506 30.08 10.13 -5.44
C ALA A 506 30.88 10.03 -4.12
N ALA A 507 30.31 9.34 -3.13
CA ALA A 507 31.02 9.03 -1.89
C ALA A 507 32.17 8.06 -2.16
N ARG A 508 33.37 8.36 -1.66
CA ARG A 508 34.56 7.51 -1.84
C ARG A 508 34.89 6.82 -0.53
N ASP A 509 34.99 5.50 -0.55
CA ASP A 509 35.13 4.67 0.66
C ASP A 509 34.07 5.01 1.72
N ARG A 510 32.85 5.38 1.27
CA ARG A 510 31.71 5.85 2.09
C ARG A 510 31.95 7.17 2.85
N THR A 511 32.95 7.95 2.44
CA THR A 511 33.27 9.29 2.97
C THR A 511 32.96 10.39 1.95
N CYS A 512 32.74 11.61 2.46
CA CYS A 512 32.46 12.81 1.67
C CYS A 512 33.59 13.86 1.80
N PRO A 513 33.82 14.70 0.78
CA PRO A 513 34.78 15.80 0.87
C PRO A 513 34.36 16.86 1.89
N ASP A 514 35.34 17.61 2.40
CA ASP A 514 35.11 18.73 3.32
C ASP A 514 34.04 19.71 2.79
N GLY A 515 33.06 20.03 3.63
CA GLY A 515 31.98 20.96 3.30
C GLY A 515 30.78 20.35 2.57
N TYR A 516 30.82 19.08 2.17
CA TYR A 516 29.64 18.33 1.73
C TYR A 516 28.91 17.71 2.94
N ALA A 517 27.63 17.39 2.79
CA ALA A 517 26.90 16.46 3.65
C ALA A 517 26.90 15.08 2.97
N ARG A 518 26.82 14.01 3.76
CA ARG A 518 26.63 12.64 3.27
C ARG A 518 25.16 12.29 3.33
N LEU A 519 24.64 11.80 2.21
CA LEU A 519 23.24 11.41 2.05
C LEU A 519 23.18 9.92 1.76
N GLN A 520 22.18 9.27 2.35
CA GLN A 520 21.91 7.85 2.17
C GLN A 520 20.44 7.68 1.83
N VAL A 521 20.10 6.89 0.82
CA VAL A 521 18.72 6.41 0.61
C VAL A 521 18.69 4.92 0.92
N THR A 522 17.73 4.48 1.73
CA THR A 522 17.59 3.08 2.10
C THR A 522 17.05 2.25 0.92
N GLU A 523 17.21 0.93 1.00
CA GLU A 523 16.31 0.03 0.28
C GLU A 523 14.87 0.11 0.82
N ALA A 524 13.92 -0.55 0.15
CA ALA A 524 12.62 -0.94 0.72
C ALA A 524 12.78 -2.15 1.65
N PHE A 525 12.00 -3.23 1.47
CA PHE A 525 12.00 -4.38 2.40
C PHE A 525 12.48 -5.71 1.82
N ASP A 526 13.00 -5.78 0.59
CA ASP A 526 13.48 -6.99 -0.09
C ASP A 526 14.47 -7.79 0.79
N ASP A 527 15.50 -7.12 1.31
CA ASP A 527 16.53 -7.71 2.18
C ASP A 527 16.00 -8.24 3.53
N ILE A 528 14.77 -7.86 3.89
CA ILE A 528 14.10 -8.23 5.13
C ILE A 528 12.67 -8.75 4.89
N ILE A 529 12.40 -9.30 3.69
CA ILE A 529 11.04 -9.61 3.23
C ILE A 529 10.32 -10.67 4.09
N ASP A 530 11.07 -11.55 4.76
CA ASP A 530 10.52 -12.50 5.75
C ASP A 530 9.90 -11.76 6.96
N MET A 531 10.46 -10.62 7.36
CA MET A 531 9.93 -9.78 8.46
C MET A 531 8.63 -9.10 8.04
N PHE A 532 8.61 -8.53 6.82
CA PHE A 532 7.42 -7.95 6.22
C PHE A 532 6.30 -9.00 6.10
N SER A 533 6.64 -10.19 5.58
CA SER A 533 5.72 -11.29 5.35
C SER A 533 5.09 -11.80 6.66
N LEU A 534 5.84 -11.82 7.76
CA LEU A 534 5.30 -12.13 9.10
C LEU A 534 4.29 -11.08 9.55
N GLY A 535 4.64 -9.79 9.49
CA GLY A 535 3.73 -8.70 9.85
C GLY A 535 2.45 -8.74 9.01
N TYR A 536 2.58 -8.97 7.71
CA TYR A 536 1.46 -9.11 6.79
C TYR A 536 0.59 -10.34 7.09
N ALA A 537 1.18 -11.50 7.39
CA ALA A 537 0.45 -12.69 7.80
C ALA A 537 -0.38 -12.48 9.09
N GLN A 538 0.12 -11.69 10.04
CA GLN A 538 -0.64 -11.30 11.25
C GLN A 538 -1.80 -10.33 10.93
N ARG A 539 -1.70 -9.50 9.87
CA ARG A 539 -2.83 -8.71 9.36
C ARG A 539 -3.89 -9.58 8.70
N ILE A 540 -3.48 -10.55 7.86
CA ILE A 540 -4.37 -11.54 7.26
C ILE A 540 -5.12 -12.34 8.34
N ARG A 541 -4.42 -12.76 9.41
CA ARG A 541 -5.04 -13.35 10.60
C ARG A 541 -6.17 -12.48 11.17
N GLY A 542 -5.94 -11.18 11.35
CA GLY A 542 -6.97 -10.25 11.83
C GLY A 542 -8.22 -10.25 10.96
N GLY A 543 -8.08 -10.31 9.64
CA GLY A 543 -9.19 -10.42 8.71
C GLY A 543 -9.94 -11.76 8.82
N ILE A 544 -9.23 -12.88 8.99
CA ILE A 544 -9.84 -14.20 9.18
C ILE A 544 -10.60 -14.26 10.51
N GLU A 545 -10.07 -13.63 11.57
CA GLU A 545 -10.71 -13.56 12.88
C GLU A 545 -12.03 -12.76 12.87
N ARG A 546 -12.20 -11.77 11.96
CA ARG A 546 -13.51 -11.08 11.75
C ARG A 546 -14.63 -12.05 11.38
N PHE A 547 -14.31 -13.11 10.63
CA PHE A 547 -15.27 -14.17 10.27
C PHE A 547 -15.52 -15.20 11.39
N GLY A 548 -14.90 -15.03 12.56
CA GLY A 548 -15.02 -15.89 13.73
C GLY A 548 -14.07 -17.10 13.74
N VAL A 549 -13.10 -17.17 12.82
CA VAL A 549 -12.18 -18.30 12.66
C VAL A 549 -10.82 -17.95 13.25
N PHE A 550 -10.40 -18.66 14.29
CA PHE A 550 -9.15 -18.41 15.00
C PHE A 550 -8.00 -19.32 14.55
N PRO A 551 -6.74 -18.86 14.56
CA PRO A 551 -5.59 -19.72 14.35
C PRO A 551 -5.40 -20.73 15.51
N ASN A 552 -4.60 -21.77 15.27
CA ASN A 552 -4.30 -22.87 16.20
C ASN A 552 -3.38 -22.43 17.36
N LEU A 553 -3.80 -21.43 18.16
CA LEU A 553 -3.01 -20.75 19.21
C LEU A 553 -3.66 -20.81 20.62
N ASP A 554 -4.60 -21.75 20.83
CA ASP A 554 -5.39 -21.91 22.07
C ASP A 554 -6.07 -20.60 22.53
N ILE A 555 -6.72 -19.92 21.58
CA ILE A 555 -7.45 -18.67 21.84
C ILE A 555 -8.79 -18.97 22.52
N LYS A 556 -9.07 -18.26 23.62
CA LYS A 556 -10.33 -18.36 24.38
C LYS A 556 -10.92 -16.98 24.57
N VAL A 557 -12.11 -16.75 24.02
CA VAL A 557 -12.81 -15.47 24.08
C VAL A 557 -13.66 -15.39 25.35
N SER A 558 -13.50 -14.31 26.12
CA SER A 558 -14.22 -14.01 27.36
C SER A 558 -15.34 -12.99 27.17
N ALA A 559 -15.19 -12.05 26.23
CA ALA A 559 -16.21 -11.07 25.87
C ALA A 559 -16.18 -10.74 24.37
N ARG A 560 -17.32 -10.33 23.82
CA ARG A 560 -17.49 -9.82 22.45
C ARG A 560 -18.44 -8.63 22.42
N GLY A 561 -18.33 -7.78 21.41
CA GLY A 561 -19.32 -6.75 21.09
C GLY A 561 -18.96 -6.01 19.81
N ALA A 562 -19.99 -5.50 19.13
CA ALA A 562 -19.81 -4.76 17.89
C ALA A 562 -19.09 -3.42 18.11
N VAL A 563 -18.20 -3.10 17.20
CA VAL A 563 -17.64 -1.77 16.96
C VAL A 563 -18.08 -1.36 15.55
N THR A 564 -18.53 -0.12 15.39
CA THR A 564 -18.91 0.43 14.08
C THR A 564 -18.00 1.59 13.66
N LYS A 565 -17.74 1.76 12.36
CA LYS A 565 -16.97 2.89 11.80
C LYS A 565 -17.49 4.21 12.38
N ALA A 566 -18.80 4.44 12.27
CA ALA A 566 -19.43 5.70 12.68
C ALA A 566 -19.60 5.85 14.20
N GLY A 567 -20.03 4.81 14.91
CA GLY A 567 -20.45 4.90 16.31
C GLY A 567 -19.42 4.44 17.35
N GLY A 568 -18.29 3.88 16.91
CA GLY A 568 -17.32 3.25 17.80
C GLY A 568 -17.89 2.02 18.49
N GLY A 569 -17.42 1.73 19.71
CA GLY A 569 -17.95 0.64 20.53
C GLY A 569 -17.24 0.45 21.86
N THR A 570 -17.78 -0.40 22.74
CA THR A 570 -17.12 -0.83 23.97
C THR A 570 -17.37 -2.31 24.22
N VAL A 571 -16.31 -3.05 24.53
CA VAL A 571 -16.35 -4.44 24.97
C VAL A 571 -15.66 -4.52 26.33
N ALA A 572 -16.25 -5.22 27.29
CA ALA A 572 -15.70 -5.38 28.63
C ALA A 572 -15.92 -6.81 29.14
N VAL A 573 -14.95 -7.32 29.91
CA VAL A 573 -15.07 -8.58 30.64
C VAL A 573 -15.53 -8.26 32.07
N ASN A 574 -16.72 -8.74 32.43
CA ASN A 574 -17.32 -8.47 33.74
C ASN A 574 -16.98 -9.52 34.81
N ASP A 575 -16.67 -10.75 34.40
CA ASP A 575 -16.50 -11.92 35.27
C ASP A 575 -15.26 -12.75 34.90
N GLY A 576 -14.73 -13.50 35.88
CA GLY A 576 -13.64 -14.45 35.67
C GLY A 576 -12.23 -13.82 35.71
N PRO A 577 -11.18 -14.54 35.26
CA PRO A 577 -9.78 -14.14 35.45
C PRO A 577 -9.35 -12.85 34.73
N LEU A 578 -10.16 -12.35 33.79
CA LEU A 578 -9.93 -11.11 33.04
C LEU A 578 -10.92 -10.00 33.41
N ALA A 579 -11.69 -10.15 34.50
CA ALA A 579 -12.65 -9.13 34.94
C ALA A 579 -11.98 -7.76 35.08
N GLY A 580 -12.60 -6.73 34.49
CA GLY A 580 -12.03 -5.38 34.38
C GLY A 580 -11.26 -5.09 33.08
N ALA A 581 -10.93 -6.12 32.27
CA ALA A 581 -10.37 -5.89 30.93
C ALA A 581 -11.43 -5.27 30.01
N ARG A 582 -11.06 -4.18 29.31
CA ARG A 582 -11.98 -3.40 28.46
C ARG A 582 -11.27 -2.87 27.22
N LEU A 583 -12.00 -2.83 26.10
CA LEU A 583 -11.69 -2.03 24.92
C LEU A 583 -12.79 -0.99 24.74
N ALA A 584 -12.40 0.26 24.49
CA ALA A 584 -13.30 1.33 24.08
C ALA A 584 -12.73 1.99 22.80
N VAL A 585 -13.44 1.83 21.69
CA VAL A 585 -13.13 2.50 20.42
C VAL A 585 -14.00 3.76 20.34
N PRO A 586 -13.42 4.95 20.10
CA PRO A 586 -14.20 6.18 19.98
C PRO A 586 -15.15 6.11 18.77
N ALA A 587 -16.17 6.96 18.77
CA ALA A 587 -16.95 7.22 17.56
C ALA A 587 -16.07 7.90 16.50
N ASP A 588 -16.54 7.91 15.25
CA ASP A 588 -15.91 8.66 14.17
C ASP A 588 -15.81 10.15 14.57
N PRO A 589 -14.59 10.75 14.66
CA PRO A 589 -14.43 12.14 15.06
C PRO A 589 -14.93 13.11 13.98
N ARG A 590 -14.96 12.69 12.71
CA ARG A 590 -15.42 13.51 11.58
C ARG A 590 -16.38 12.71 10.69
N PRO A 591 -17.60 12.39 11.17
CA PRO A 591 -18.53 11.51 10.47
C PRO A 591 -18.75 11.88 9.00
N GLY A 592 -18.32 10.98 8.11
CA GLY A 592 -18.41 11.16 6.65
C GLY A 592 -17.23 11.88 6.01
N ALA A 593 -16.14 12.14 6.73
CA ALA A 593 -14.84 12.43 6.15
C ALA A 593 -14.06 11.14 5.85
N PRO A 594 -13.09 11.17 4.91
CA PRO A 594 -12.98 12.13 3.82
C PRO A 594 -13.98 11.84 2.67
N ASP A 595 -14.79 10.78 2.76
CA ASP A 595 -15.71 10.33 1.70
C ASP A 595 -16.67 11.44 1.18
N GLY A 596 -17.09 12.35 2.07
CA GLY A 596 -17.94 13.50 1.77
C GLY A 596 -17.20 14.77 1.36
N TYR A 597 -15.86 14.76 1.29
CA TYR A 597 -15.07 15.90 0.88
C TYR A 597 -15.27 16.23 -0.60
N ALA A 598 -15.46 17.53 -0.89
CA ALA A 598 -15.73 18.03 -2.23
C ALA A 598 -14.55 18.80 -2.80
N TRP A 599 -14.23 18.56 -4.07
CA TRP A 599 -13.12 19.19 -4.79
C TRP A 599 -13.13 20.74 -4.73
N ASP A 600 -14.29 21.37 -4.74
CA ASP A 600 -14.45 22.82 -4.70
C ASP A 600 -14.27 23.44 -3.30
N LYS A 601 -14.05 22.60 -2.27
CA LYS A 601 -13.82 23.02 -0.88
C LYS A 601 -12.36 22.96 -0.42
N VAL A 602 -11.44 22.47 -1.26
CA VAL A 602 -9.99 22.51 -0.94
C VAL A 602 -9.52 23.94 -0.82
N TRP A 603 -8.62 24.21 0.12
CA TRP A 603 -7.94 25.49 0.17
C TRP A 603 -7.24 25.83 -1.16
N ARG A 604 -7.46 27.05 -1.66
CA ARG A 604 -6.77 27.63 -2.81
C ARG A 604 -6.51 29.12 -2.59
N PRO A 605 -5.33 29.64 -2.97
CA PRO A 605 -4.95 31.01 -2.71
C PRO A 605 -5.81 32.03 -3.48
N ALA A 606 -5.80 33.28 -3.02
CA ALA A 606 -6.51 34.36 -3.71
C ALA A 606 -5.91 34.62 -5.09
N GLY A 607 -6.76 34.67 -6.12
CA GLY A 607 -6.36 34.87 -7.51
C GLY A 607 -6.32 33.59 -8.35
N GLU A 608 -6.36 32.41 -7.71
CA GLU A 608 -6.46 31.13 -8.42
C GLU A 608 -7.84 30.87 -9.02
N LYS A 609 -7.88 30.00 -10.04
CA LYS A 609 -9.14 29.54 -10.62
C LYS A 609 -9.86 28.65 -9.61
N PHE A 610 -11.09 29.02 -9.26
CA PHE A 610 -11.85 28.40 -8.15
C PHE A 610 -11.18 28.58 -6.77
N ALA A 611 -10.56 29.74 -6.54
CA ALA A 611 -10.03 30.15 -5.23
C ALA A 611 -11.04 29.90 -4.09
N TYR A 612 -10.55 29.31 -2.99
CA TYR A 612 -11.35 29.00 -1.80
C TYR A 612 -10.44 29.11 -0.58
N ASN A 613 -10.47 30.24 0.11
CA ASN A 613 -9.60 30.56 1.24
C ASN A 613 -10.39 30.95 2.48
N GLY A 614 -11.59 30.35 2.64
CA GLY A 614 -12.40 30.49 3.84
C GLY A 614 -11.84 29.69 5.02
N PRO A 615 -12.30 29.96 6.25
CA PRO A 615 -11.88 29.22 7.45
C PRO A 615 -12.41 27.78 7.49
N ASP A 616 -13.30 27.41 6.58
CA ASP A 616 -13.85 26.06 6.37
C ASP A 616 -13.20 25.34 5.17
N ALA A 617 -12.07 25.85 4.67
CA ALA A 617 -11.34 25.22 3.59
C ALA A 617 -10.69 23.90 4.03
N ILE A 618 -10.73 22.90 3.17
CA ILE A 618 -10.08 21.60 3.40
C ILE A 618 -8.59 21.76 3.09
N HIS A 619 -7.77 21.71 4.13
CA HIS A 619 -6.31 21.67 4.04
C HIS A 619 -5.80 20.22 4.08
N PRO A 620 -4.55 19.97 3.64
CA PRO A 620 -3.83 18.77 4.02
C PRO A 620 -3.78 18.61 5.55
N ILE A 621 -3.92 17.39 6.07
CA ILE A 621 -3.76 17.13 7.51
C ILE A 621 -2.35 17.52 7.95
N ASN A 622 -2.23 18.27 9.04
CA ASN A 622 -0.94 18.72 9.55
C ASN A 622 -0.61 18.20 10.95
N ALA A 623 -1.55 18.15 11.90
CA ALA A 623 -1.27 17.74 13.27
C ALA A 623 -2.39 16.87 13.85
N TYR A 624 -2.05 16.09 14.88
CA TYR A 624 -3.03 15.39 15.73
C TYR A 624 -2.78 15.80 17.20
N THR A 625 -3.47 16.85 17.61
CA THR A 625 -3.40 17.44 18.95
C THR A 625 -4.58 17.02 19.82
N ASP A 626 -5.74 16.80 19.22
CA ASP A 626 -6.93 16.22 19.85
C ASP A 626 -7.47 15.04 19.00
N SER A 627 -8.33 14.24 19.61
CA SER A 627 -9.16 13.22 18.96
C SER A 627 -9.98 13.75 17.77
N ASP A 628 -10.41 15.01 17.81
CA ASP A 628 -11.15 15.67 16.72
C ASP A 628 -10.27 16.04 15.49
N ASP A 629 -8.94 15.85 15.54
CA ASP A 629 -8.04 16.12 14.41
C ASP A 629 -8.02 15.01 13.35
N TYR A 630 -8.35 13.78 13.75
CA TYR A 630 -8.38 12.59 12.89
C TYR A 630 -9.58 12.61 11.93
N LEU A 631 -9.43 11.99 10.75
CA LEU A 631 -10.53 11.88 9.77
C LEU A 631 -11.52 10.76 10.09
N ASP A 632 -11.05 9.67 10.72
CA ASP A 632 -11.89 8.59 11.25
C ASP A 632 -11.23 7.88 12.45
N ALA A 633 -11.96 6.94 13.05
CA ALA A 633 -11.47 6.13 14.17
C ALA A 633 -11.21 4.67 13.76
N ALA A 634 -12.28 3.92 13.49
CA ALA A 634 -12.23 2.56 12.98
C ALA A 634 -12.53 2.56 11.47
N LYS A 635 -11.68 1.91 10.66
CA LYS A 635 -11.83 1.90 9.19
C LYS A 635 -13.03 1.09 8.69
N ASP A 636 -13.49 0.10 9.46
CA ASP A 636 -14.64 -0.77 9.13
C ASP A 636 -15.45 -1.07 10.40
N ASP A 637 -16.67 -1.59 10.22
CA ASP A 637 -17.42 -2.28 11.28
C ASP A 637 -16.76 -3.64 11.59
N PHE A 638 -16.72 -4.06 12.86
CA PHE A 638 -16.22 -5.38 13.25
C PHE A 638 -16.73 -5.85 14.62
N ASP A 639 -16.79 -7.18 14.82
CA ASP A 639 -17.02 -7.78 16.13
C ASP A 639 -15.70 -7.83 16.92
N ALA A 640 -15.52 -6.86 17.83
CA ALA A 640 -14.40 -6.84 18.76
C ALA A 640 -14.53 -7.95 19.82
N PHE A 641 -13.38 -8.46 20.29
CA PHE A 641 -13.35 -9.48 21.34
C PHE A 641 -12.16 -9.32 22.29
N ILE A 642 -12.35 -9.82 23.52
CA ILE A 642 -11.33 -9.86 24.59
C ILE A 642 -11.20 -11.30 25.08
N GLY A 643 -9.97 -11.78 25.29
CA GLY A 643 -9.72 -13.17 25.67
C GLY A 643 -8.28 -13.45 26.09
N THR A 644 -7.90 -14.73 26.06
CA THR A 644 -6.52 -15.21 26.24
C THR A 644 -6.00 -15.89 24.98
N GLN A 645 -4.69 -15.81 24.75
CA GLN A 645 -3.95 -16.62 23.79
C GLN A 645 -2.84 -17.35 24.55
N SER A 646 -2.81 -18.68 24.54
CA SER A 646 -1.80 -19.42 25.32
C SER A 646 -0.48 -19.64 24.56
N ASP A 647 -0.54 -19.68 23.24
CA ASP A 647 0.58 -20.05 22.36
C ASP A 647 0.89 -18.92 21.37
N ALA A 648 2.17 -18.61 21.12
CA ALA A 648 2.61 -17.64 20.12
C ALA A 648 2.60 -18.25 18.70
N LEU A 649 3.06 -19.50 18.59
CA LEU A 649 3.01 -20.33 17.40
C LEU A 649 2.44 -21.69 17.80
N PRO A 650 1.85 -22.49 16.89
CA PRO A 650 1.27 -23.78 17.25
C PRO A 650 2.28 -24.68 18.00
N GLY A 651 1.98 -24.98 19.27
CA GLY A 651 2.85 -25.77 20.16
C GLY A 651 3.98 -25.01 20.86
N ARG A 652 4.11 -23.69 20.69
CA ARG A 652 5.08 -22.83 21.38
C ARG A 652 4.33 -21.79 22.24
N ARG A 653 4.53 -21.85 23.55
CA ARG A 653 3.90 -20.92 24.51
C ARG A 653 4.16 -19.45 24.17
N LEU A 654 3.14 -18.63 24.35
CA LEU A 654 3.27 -17.17 24.42
C LEU A 654 4.06 -16.82 25.69
N PRO A 655 5.15 -16.03 25.62
CA PRO A 655 5.86 -15.60 26.81
C PRO A 655 5.00 -14.65 27.66
N VAL A 656 5.35 -14.54 28.93
CA VAL A 656 4.80 -13.56 29.88
C VAL A 656 5.96 -12.65 30.31
N PRO A 657 5.81 -11.31 30.34
CA PRO A 657 6.86 -10.42 30.80
C PRO A 657 7.30 -10.73 32.24
N GLY A 658 8.60 -10.65 32.53
CA GLY A 658 9.17 -11.11 33.80
C GLY A 658 8.72 -10.30 35.03
N ASN A 659 8.38 -9.02 34.81
CA ASN A 659 7.85 -8.06 35.78
C ASN A 659 6.39 -7.66 35.47
N ALA A 660 5.63 -8.56 34.85
CA ALA A 660 4.20 -8.36 34.60
C ALA A 660 3.42 -8.15 35.91
N ILE A 661 2.63 -7.09 35.94
CA ILE A 661 1.64 -6.81 36.99
C ILE A 661 0.20 -7.07 36.50
N SER A 662 0.00 -7.51 35.25
CA SER A 662 -1.28 -7.96 34.70
C SER A 662 -1.17 -9.37 34.13
N PRO A 663 -2.30 -10.10 33.92
CA PRO A 663 -2.31 -11.17 32.93
C PRO A 663 -1.98 -10.63 31.53
N VAL A 664 -1.56 -11.51 30.63
CA VAL A 664 -1.54 -11.23 29.19
C VAL A 664 -2.97 -11.34 28.67
N VAL A 665 -3.45 -10.31 27.98
CA VAL A 665 -4.81 -10.21 27.47
C VAL A 665 -4.79 -10.03 25.96
N LEU A 666 -5.48 -10.91 25.25
CA LEU A 666 -5.72 -10.79 23.81
C LEU A 666 -6.89 -9.83 23.60
N PHE A 667 -6.65 -8.77 22.84
CA PHE A 667 -7.68 -7.95 22.21
C PHE A 667 -7.64 -8.22 20.71
N GLY A 668 -8.81 -8.43 20.10
CA GLY A 668 -8.90 -8.68 18.67
C GLY A 668 -10.19 -8.17 18.01
N PRO A 669 -10.30 -8.30 16.68
CA PRO A 669 -9.43 -9.09 15.79
C PRO A 669 -7.97 -8.62 15.73
N TYR A 670 -7.04 -9.57 15.61
CA TYR A 670 -5.60 -9.32 15.78
C TYR A 670 -5.07 -8.23 14.84
N ARG A 671 -4.25 -7.32 15.37
CA ARG A 671 -3.67 -6.18 14.63
C ARG A 671 -4.69 -5.27 13.93
N THR A 672 -5.97 -5.27 14.32
CA THR A 672 -6.93 -4.25 13.87
C THR A 672 -6.38 -2.86 14.19
N LEU A 673 -6.36 -1.98 13.19
CA LEU A 673 -5.78 -0.64 13.28
C LEU A 673 -6.86 0.42 13.54
N PHE A 674 -6.46 1.49 14.22
CA PHE A 674 -7.27 2.69 14.44
C PHE A 674 -6.46 3.93 14.12
N ASP A 675 -7.08 4.92 13.48
CA ASP A 675 -6.45 6.21 13.21
C ASP A 675 -6.54 7.06 14.48
N ALA A 676 -7.75 7.45 14.91
CA ALA A 676 -7.97 7.97 16.25
C ALA A 676 -7.66 6.93 17.35
N PRO A 677 -7.08 7.31 18.50
CA PRO A 677 -6.65 6.34 19.52
C PRO A 677 -7.81 5.58 20.19
N ALA A 678 -7.73 4.25 20.23
CA ALA A 678 -8.66 3.40 20.99
C ALA A 678 -8.11 3.12 22.39
N ARG A 679 -8.96 3.10 23.43
CA ARG A 679 -8.54 2.91 24.82
C ARG A 679 -8.66 1.46 25.27
N ILE A 680 -7.56 0.89 25.77
CA ILE A 680 -7.53 -0.40 26.46
C ILE A 680 -7.49 -0.16 27.97
N THR A 681 -8.17 -1.03 28.73
CA THR A 681 -8.02 -1.19 30.17
C THR A 681 -7.61 -2.63 30.49
N LEU A 682 -6.62 -2.80 31.37
CA LEU A 682 -6.16 -4.09 31.91
C LEU A 682 -6.36 -4.13 33.44
N PRO A 683 -6.81 -5.27 34.02
CA PRO A 683 -6.73 -5.48 35.46
C PRO A 683 -5.26 -5.70 35.88
N ILE A 684 -4.88 -5.17 37.05
CA ILE A 684 -3.52 -5.27 37.61
C ILE A 684 -3.52 -5.81 39.05
N ASP A 685 -2.48 -6.55 39.41
CA ASP A 685 -2.17 -6.93 40.78
C ASP A 685 -1.42 -5.79 41.49
N LEU A 686 -2.14 -5.07 42.34
CA LEU A 686 -1.61 -3.98 43.16
C LEU A 686 -0.52 -4.44 44.14
N ASN A 687 -0.41 -5.73 44.45
CA ASN A 687 0.66 -6.28 45.30
C ASN A 687 1.98 -6.46 44.52
N ALA A 688 1.91 -6.63 43.19
CA ALA A 688 3.07 -6.73 42.32
C ALA A 688 3.57 -5.35 41.83
N MET A 689 2.71 -4.32 41.91
CA MET A 689 3.07 -2.94 41.56
C MET A 689 3.88 -2.27 42.67
N THR A 690 5.14 -1.92 42.38
CA THR A 690 6.03 -1.25 43.36
C THR A 690 5.98 0.28 43.30
N ASP A 691 5.62 0.82 42.13
CA ASP A 691 5.59 2.27 41.87
C ASP A 691 4.59 2.57 40.73
N PRO A 692 3.46 3.23 40.99
CA PRO A 692 2.46 3.58 39.96
C PRO A 692 3.04 4.39 38.79
N SER A 693 4.07 5.21 39.03
CA SER A 693 4.71 6.03 37.97
C SER A 693 5.58 5.22 37.00
N LYS A 694 5.84 3.95 37.32
CA LYS A 694 6.62 3.01 36.48
C LYS A 694 5.75 1.95 35.80
N VAL A 695 4.43 2.10 35.81
CA VAL A 695 3.54 1.20 35.08
C VAL A 695 3.68 1.47 33.58
N MET A 696 4.14 0.47 32.84
CA MET A 696 4.34 0.53 31.40
C MET A 696 3.46 -0.53 30.73
N PRO A 697 2.51 -0.16 29.85
CA PRO A 697 1.83 -1.11 28.99
C PRO A 697 2.80 -1.62 27.92
N VAL A 698 2.68 -2.90 27.58
CA VAL A 698 3.52 -3.56 26.59
C VAL A 698 2.68 -4.41 25.64
N ILE A 699 3.10 -4.51 24.39
CA ILE A 699 2.44 -5.28 23.33
C ILE A 699 3.36 -6.39 22.84
N TYR A 700 2.83 -7.61 22.68
CA TYR A 700 3.61 -8.70 22.09
C TYR A 700 3.95 -8.34 20.64
N ASN A 701 5.20 -8.56 20.24
CA ASN A 701 5.67 -8.41 18.86
C ASN A 701 6.05 -9.79 18.33
N ASP A 702 5.36 -10.25 17.29
CA ASP A 702 5.59 -11.58 16.71
C ASP A 702 6.97 -11.68 16.03
N LEU A 703 7.55 -10.54 15.58
CA LEU A 703 8.86 -10.48 14.93
C LEU A 703 10.03 -10.67 15.91
N THR A 704 9.98 -10.00 17.05
CA THR A 704 11.01 -10.15 18.11
C THR A 704 10.75 -11.39 18.98
N GLY A 705 9.51 -11.86 19.02
CA GLY A 705 9.05 -12.89 19.93
C GLY A 705 9.00 -12.42 21.40
N ALA A 706 9.07 -11.11 21.64
CA ALA A 706 9.12 -10.45 22.94
C ALA A 706 7.98 -9.42 23.07
N TYR A 707 8.06 -8.54 24.07
CA TYR A 707 7.09 -7.47 24.29
C TYR A 707 7.76 -6.10 24.15
N ASP A 708 7.16 -5.24 23.34
CA ASP A 708 7.64 -3.87 23.12
C ASP A 708 6.81 -2.89 23.96
N PRO A 709 7.37 -1.73 24.36
CA PRO A 709 6.60 -0.68 25.01
C PRO A 709 5.45 -0.17 24.11
N VAL A 710 4.28 0.07 24.71
CA VAL A 710 3.24 0.87 24.05
C VAL A 710 3.60 2.34 24.19
N TYR A 711 4.17 2.91 23.13
CA TYR A 711 4.54 4.32 23.10
C TYR A 711 3.31 5.25 23.06
N PRO A 712 3.41 6.48 23.61
CA PRO A 712 2.35 7.47 23.51
C PRO A 712 1.97 7.78 22.06
N ILE A 713 0.68 7.99 21.81
CA ILE A 713 0.14 8.36 20.50
C ILE A 713 -0.19 9.87 20.50
N ALA A 714 -0.12 10.50 19.34
CA ALA A 714 -0.54 11.88 19.16
C ALA A 714 -2.02 12.08 19.59
N GLY A 715 -2.33 13.17 20.30
CA GLY A 715 -3.67 13.40 20.89
C GLY A 715 -4.10 12.38 21.96
N SER A 716 -3.24 11.46 22.43
CA SER A 716 -3.61 10.48 23.46
C SER A 716 -3.63 11.06 24.88
N SER A 717 -4.39 10.41 25.75
CA SER A 717 -4.49 10.72 27.18
C SER A 717 -3.38 10.09 28.04
N GLY A 718 -2.51 9.29 27.41
CA GLY A 718 -1.43 8.57 28.08
C GLY A 718 -1.90 7.41 28.97
N VAL A 719 -0.97 6.94 29.81
CA VAL A 719 -1.19 5.83 30.74
C VAL A 719 -1.76 6.35 32.05
N SER A 720 -2.89 5.78 32.50
CA SER A 720 -3.54 6.11 33.77
C SER A 720 -3.75 4.86 34.62
N VAL A 721 -3.28 4.87 35.87
CA VAL A 721 -3.52 3.81 36.86
C VAL A 721 -4.68 4.22 37.76
N ASP A 722 -5.67 3.33 37.92
CA ASP A 722 -6.74 3.44 38.93
C ASP A 722 -6.50 2.36 40.00
N GLU A 723 -5.87 2.78 41.10
CA GLU A 723 -5.61 1.93 42.26
C GLU A 723 -6.89 1.48 42.98
N SER A 724 -8.01 2.21 42.81
CA SER A 724 -9.29 1.86 43.45
C SER A 724 -10.05 0.79 42.68
N ALA A 725 -9.97 0.82 41.36
CA ALA A 725 -10.50 -0.22 40.47
C ALA A 725 -9.54 -1.41 40.28
N GLY A 726 -8.25 -1.23 40.62
CA GLY A 726 -7.21 -2.23 40.34
C GLY A 726 -6.93 -2.38 38.84
N THR A 727 -6.87 -1.27 38.11
CA THR A 727 -6.68 -1.28 36.64
C THR A 727 -5.64 -0.27 36.16
N VAL A 728 -5.11 -0.52 34.96
CA VAL A 728 -4.41 0.49 34.16
C VAL A 728 -5.14 0.67 32.83
N SER A 729 -5.25 1.91 32.36
CA SER A 729 -5.76 2.22 31.02
C SER A 729 -4.77 3.03 30.22
N PHE A 730 -4.75 2.81 28.90
CA PHE A 730 -3.83 3.43 27.95
C PHE A 730 -4.44 3.37 26.55
N ASP A 731 -3.97 4.25 25.66
CA ASP A 731 -4.48 4.34 24.30
C ASP A 731 -3.60 3.57 23.31
N VAL A 732 -4.18 3.03 22.23
CA VAL A 732 -3.53 2.20 21.20
C VAL A 732 -4.04 2.54 19.79
N GLN A 733 -3.19 2.33 18.78
CA GLN A 733 -3.56 2.36 17.35
C GLN A 733 -3.60 0.95 16.70
N THR A 734 -3.31 -0.10 17.46
CA THR A 734 -3.38 -1.49 16.98
C THR A 734 -3.83 -2.44 18.09
N LEU A 735 -4.60 -3.48 17.75
CA LEU A 735 -4.94 -4.58 18.68
C LEU A 735 -3.86 -5.68 18.70
N GLY A 736 -3.91 -6.54 19.72
CA GLY A 736 -2.88 -7.56 19.95
C GLY A 736 -2.96 -8.22 21.32
N ASN A 737 -1.88 -8.90 21.71
CA ASN A 737 -1.68 -9.39 23.08
C ASN A 737 -0.99 -8.29 23.90
N PHE A 738 -1.62 -7.85 24.98
CA PHE A 738 -1.12 -6.79 25.85
C PHE A 738 -0.88 -7.28 27.27
N ALA A 739 0.07 -6.66 27.96
CA ALA A 739 0.26 -6.75 29.39
C ALA A 739 0.67 -5.39 29.96
N ALA A 740 0.68 -5.26 31.28
CA ALA A 740 1.30 -4.15 32.00
C ALA A 740 2.46 -4.66 32.85
N VAL A 741 3.58 -3.95 32.84
CA VAL A 741 4.76 -4.23 33.66
C VAL A 741 5.05 -3.09 34.62
N ASN A 742 5.87 -3.34 35.64
CA ASN A 742 6.37 -2.29 36.53
C ASN A 742 7.89 -2.14 36.39
N GLY A 743 8.32 -1.03 35.77
CA GLY A 743 9.71 -0.80 35.35
C GLY A 743 9.94 -1.09 33.86
N THR A 744 11.20 -1.29 33.48
CA THR A 744 11.58 -1.67 32.10
C THR A 744 11.07 -3.08 31.78
N PRO A 745 10.53 -3.33 30.57
CA PRO A 745 10.11 -4.67 30.12
C PRO A 745 11.23 -5.72 30.08
#